data_AF-A0A5A9DXI9-F1
#
_entry.id   AF-A0A5A9DXI9-F1
#
_cell.length_a   1.000
_cell.length_b   1.000
_cell.length_c   1.000
_cell.angle_alpha   90.00
_cell.angle_beta   90.00
_cell.angle_gamma   90.00
#
_symmetry.space_group_name_H-M   'P 1'
#
loop_
_entity.id
_entity.type
_entity.pdbx_description
1 polymer ?
#
loop_
_entity_poly.entity_id
_entity_poly.type
_entity_poly.pdbx_seq_one_letter_code
_entity_poly.pdbx_strand_id
1 'polypeptide(L)'
;MSKVISSNLGYPRIGEKREWKKTLEQFWAGKIEKDSFLEQMEEIRVNHLKKQLDQGIDLVPVGDFSLYDHVLDTAVMFGLVPERFHYSGGKVSLETYFEMARGSKDAVALEMTKWFNTNYHYLVPELDGIVPQLVENRPLHFYKEAKEKTGIKGKPVILGPFTFVKLSKGYETGDYKTHVDQFVSLYAEVLRELQEEGVEWVQMDEPILCTSIGDEEINQFKEVYQTLKESCPGLKIILQTYYDSLERYQRVLTLPVDGIGIDFVYDRGENLAALKKFGFPKDKFLAAGILDGRNIWRSNLADTNSLLSFIAGYVPSDRLIIQPSCSLLHVPVTLQNEETLGHPLIDALSFADEKLHEITVLTKGIRDGAETIEDDIAQSVTAIKNLNESPLRNNREVQEEVEELHPNNVGRKDPFHVRKLEQAKYFSLPFLPTTTIGSFPQTQEVRRQRLKWRKGELSDGEYQQYIHAEIKRWVEIQEQIGLDVFVHGEFERTDMVEFFGEKLEGFQFTKYGWVQSYGSRCVKPPLIYGDVNFKETMTVRETVYAQSLTDKPVKGMLTGPITILNWSFVRNDVSRYEVANQIALSLQKEIEELEANGIRMIQVDEPALREGLPLKNENWEQYLKAAVYAFKLATSSVQNQTQVHTHMCYSDFEDIIDAINDLDADVISIETSRSHGELIHVFEDNTYDKGIGLGVYDIHSPRVPKREELIRNIHRALEVLDPHLFWVNPDCGLKTRGIDETVSALKTMVEAAEQVREEMLLKKES
;
A
#
# COMPACT_ATOMS: atom_id res chain seq x y z
N MET A 1 1.43 15.44 41.11
CA MET A 1 2.47 14.60 40.47
C MET A 1 2.10 14.54 39.01
N SER A 2 2.88 15.18 38.13
CA SER A 2 2.74 14.97 36.68
C SER A 2 3.16 13.52 36.40
N LYS A 3 2.27 12.79 35.73
CA LYS A 3 2.35 11.34 35.53
C LYS A 3 2.59 11.05 34.04
N VAL A 4 3.08 9.85 33.73
CA VAL A 4 3.12 9.28 32.37
C VAL A 4 1.72 9.38 31.76
N ILE A 5 1.59 9.77 30.49
CA ILE A 5 0.29 9.92 29.80
C ILE A 5 0.18 9.02 28.57
N SER A 6 -1.05 8.65 28.22
CA SER A 6 -1.37 7.94 26.98
C SER A 6 -1.63 8.90 25.82
N SER A 7 -1.28 8.51 24.59
CA SER A 7 -1.62 9.24 23.38
C SER A 7 -1.88 8.31 22.21
N ASN A 8 -2.47 8.87 21.16
CA ASN A 8 -2.57 8.26 19.85
C ASN A 8 -2.03 9.24 18.79
N LEU A 9 -1.57 8.72 17.65
CA LEU A 9 -1.04 9.51 16.55
C LEU A 9 -2.13 9.88 15.54
N GLY A 10 -3.12 8.99 15.36
CA GLY A 10 -4.26 9.16 14.46
C GLY A 10 -5.16 7.91 14.52
N TYR A 11 -6.42 8.04 14.11
CA TYR A 11 -7.43 6.98 14.22
C TYR A 11 -8.04 6.62 12.86
N PRO A 12 -8.47 5.36 12.62
CA PRO A 12 -9.17 4.99 11.39
C PRO A 12 -10.38 5.88 11.10
N ARG A 13 -10.40 6.49 9.92
CA ARG A 13 -11.44 7.45 9.52
C ARG A 13 -12.72 6.78 9.00
N ILE A 14 -12.62 5.51 8.63
CA ILE A 14 -13.64 4.85 7.81
C ILE A 14 -14.94 4.54 8.56
N GLY A 15 -14.89 4.44 9.89
CA GLY A 15 -15.98 3.92 10.72
C GLY A 15 -16.08 2.39 10.67
N GLU A 16 -16.67 1.79 11.71
CA GLU A 16 -16.73 0.34 11.91
C GLU A 16 -17.37 -0.42 10.75
N LYS A 17 -18.34 0.18 10.07
CA LYS A 17 -19.04 -0.41 8.92
C LYS A 17 -18.92 0.47 7.69
N ARG A 18 -17.81 1.21 7.59
CA ARG A 18 -17.45 2.10 6.47
C ARG A 18 -18.47 3.22 6.23
N GLU A 19 -19.02 3.78 7.30
CA GLU A 19 -19.95 4.90 7.29
C GLU A 19 -19.39 6.06 6.46
N TRP A 20 -18.13 6.42 6.70
CA TRP A 20 -17.42 7.46 5.97
C TRP A 20 -17.40 7.24 4.46
N LYS A 21 -17.07 6.02 4.02
CA LYS A 21 -17.09 5.64 2.59
C LYS A 21 -18.49 5.79 2.00
N LYS A 22 -19.51 5.29 2.70
CA LYS A 22 -20.91 5.35 2.21
C LYS A 22 -21.36 6.80 2.04
N THR A 23 -21.05 7.67 3.00
CA THR A 23 -21.38 9.09 2.96
C THR A 23 -20.65 9.81 1.80
N LEU A 24 -19.35 9.55 1.58
CA LEU A 24 -18.63 10.07 0.41
C LEU A 24 -19.26 9.64 -0.92
N GLU A 25 -19.54 8.35 -1.08
CA GLU A 25 -20.06 7.82 -2.35
C GLU A 25 -21.49 8.28 -2.62
N GLN A 26 -22.31 8.48 -1.59
CA GLN A 26 -23.63 9.08 -1.74
C GLN A 26 -23.54 10.53 -2.20
N PHE A 27 -22.62 11.31 -1.61
CA PHE A 27 -22.41 12.70 -2.01
C PHE A 27 -21.91 12.81 -3.47
N TRP A 28 -20.89 12.03 -3.84
CA TRP A 28 -20.37 12.01 -5.22
C TRP A 28 -21.37 11.51 -6.26
N ALA A 29 -22.34 10.69 -5.84
CA ALA A 29 -23.44 10.22 -6.70
C ALA A 29 -24.63 11.20 -6.73
N GLY A 30 -24.56 12.35 -6.05
CA GLY A 30 -25.64 13.34 -5.96
C GLY A 30 -26.86 12.85 -5.19
N LYS A 31 -26.69 11.88 -4.27
CA LYS A 31 -27.80 11.30 -3.48
C LYS A 31 -28.07 12.05 -2.18
N ILE A 32 -27.11 12.83 -1.70
CA ILE A 32 -27.23 13.70 -0.52
C ILE A 32 -26.65 15.07 -0.84
N GLU A 33 -27.24 16.11 -0.26
CA GLU A 33 -26.81 17.49 -0.42
C GLU A 33 -25.57 17.80 0.44
N LYS A 34 -24.86 18.88 0.10
CA LYS A 34 -23.61 19.30 0.76
C LYS A 34 -23.72 19.46 2.27
N ASP A 35 -24.78 20.10 2.76
CA ASP A 35 -24.94 20.35 4.20
C ASP A 35 -25.14 19.03 4.97
N SER A 36 -25.97 18.13 4.45
CA SER A 36 -26.18 16.80 5.04
C SER A 36 -24.91 15.95 5.00
N PHE A 37 -24.12 16.06 3.93
CA PHE A 37 -22.81 15.42 3.84
C PHE A 37 -21.86 15.90 4.93
N LEU A 38 -21.76 17.22 5.14
CA LEU A 38 -20.87 17.81 6.14
C LEU A 38 -21.32 17.48 7.58
N GLU A 39 -22.63 17.48 7.85
CA GLU A 39 -23.20 17.06 9.14
C GLU A 39 -22.86 15.60 9.47
N GLN A 40 -23.06 14.67 8.52
CA GLN A 40 -22.72 13.26 8.73
C GLN A 40 -21.21 13.07 8.94
N MET A 41 -20.37 13.83 8.22
CA MET A 41 -18.92 13.80 8.41
C MET A 41 -18.49 14.32 9.78
N GLU A 42 -19.15 15.37 10.28
CA GLU A 42 -18.95 15.86 11.67
C GLU A 42 -19.35 14.79 12.68
N GLU A 43 -20.51 14.16 12.52
CA GLU A 43 -20.98 13.12 13.45
C GLU A 43 -19.97 11.97 13.56
N ILE A 44 -19.44 11.49 12.43
CA ILE A 44 -18.40 10.45 12.41
C ILE A 44 -17.15 10.92 13.17
N ARG A 45 -16.64 12.12 12.89
CA ARG A 45 -15.46 12.68 13.59
C ARG A 45 -15.68 12.77 15.09
N VAL A 46 -16.79 13.36 15.52
CA VAL A 46 -17.11 13.56 16.94
C VAL A 46 -17.24 12.22 17.66
N ASN A 47 -17.84 11.20 17.01
CA ASN A 47 -17.93 9.86 17.58
C ASN A 47 -16.55 9.21 17.75
N HIS A 48 -15.64 9.38 16.79
CA HIS A 48 -14.25 8.88 16.93
C HIS A 48 -13.50 9.56 18.08
N LEU A 49 -13.71 10.87 18.29
CA LEU A 49 -13.11 11.60 19.40
C LEU A 49 -13.64 11.11 20.76
N LYS A 50 -14.96 10.98 20.87
CA LYS A 50 -15.62 10.46 22.09
C LYS A 50 -15.15 9.05 22.41
N LYS A 51 -15.06 8.18 21.41
CA LYS A 51 -14.60 6.80 21.57
C LYS A 51 -13.20 6.71 22.18
N GLN A 52 -12.27 7.53 21.71
CA GLN A 52 -10.90 7.59 22.26
C GLN A 52 -10.88 8.16 23.70
N LEU A 53 -11.71 9.17 23.99
CA LEU A 53 -11.87 9.71 25.34
C LEU A 53 -12.46 8.69 26.32
N ASP A 54 -13.51 7.98 25.90
CA ASP A 54 -14.20 6.97 26.71
C ASP A 54 -13.28 5.78 27.05
N GLN A 55 -12.30 5.50 26.18
CA GLN A 55 -11.26 4.50 26.44
C GLN A 55 -10.13 5.00 27.36
N GLY A 56 -10.13 6.29 27.72
CA GLY A 56 -9.17 6.87 28.66
C GLY A 56 -7.85 7.34 28.05
N ILE A 57 -7.83 7.68 26.76
CA ILE A 57 -6.65 8.30 26.13
C ILE A 57 -6.49 9.74 26.62
N ASP A 58 -5.33 10.06 27.22
CA ASP A 58 -5.07 11.39 27.81
C ASP A 58 -4.88 12.47 26.73
N LEU A 59 -4.17 12.14 25.64
CA LEU A 59 -3.82 13.06 24.56
C LEU A 59 -4.29 12.53 23.20
N VAL A 60 -5.54 12.84 22.85
CA VAL A 60 -6.22 12.37 21.62
C VAL A 60 -5.85 13.26 20.41
N PRO A 61 -5.53 12.67 19.24
CA PRO A 61 -5.27 13.41 18.01
C PRO A 61 -6.54 14.12 17.51
N VAL A 62 -6.36 15.33 16.97
CA VAL A 62 -7.43 16.13 16.36
C VAL A 62 -6.97 16.62 14.99
N GLY A 63 -7.86 16.67 14.01
CA GLY A 63 -7.49 17.05 12.64
C GLY A 63 -6.77 15.93 11.87
N ASP A 64 -6.64 14.74 12.45
CA ASP A 64 -6.18 13.54 11.77
C ASP A 64 -7.23 12.97 10.81
N PHE A 65 -8.48 13.42 10.86
CA PHE A 65 -9.55 13.03 9.94
C PHE A 65 -9.49 13.77 8.60
N SER A 66 -9.74 13.06 7.51
CA SER A 66 -9.74 13.59 6.15
C SER A 66 -11.00 13.19 5.39
N LEU A 67 -11.39 14.00 4.40
CA LEU A 67 -12.43 13.65 3.42
C LEU A 67 -11.89 12.80 2.26
N TYR A 68 -10.57 12.72 2.11
CA TYR A 68 -9.94 11.88 1.10
C TYR A 68 -8.51 11.49 1.51
N ASP A 69 -7.63 12.48 1.61
CA ASP A 69 -6.22 12.35 1.97
C ASP A 69 -5.72 13.56 2.76
N HIS A 70 -4.89 13.29 3.77
CA HIS A 70 -4.28 14.29 4.66
C HIS A 70 -3.13 15.10 4.02
N VAL A 71 -2.46 14.56 3.01
CA VAL A 71 -1.46 15.33 2.27
C VAL A 71 -2.16 16.34 1.36
N LEU A 72 -3.24 15.92 0.68
CA LEU A 72 -4.15 16.84 0.00
C LEU A 72 -4.73 17.89 0.95
N ASP A 73 -5.13 17.52 2.17
CA ASP A 73 -5.62 18.49 3.16
C ASP A 73 -4.57 19.58 3.45
N THR A 74 -3.29 19.22 3.49
CA THR A 74 -2.17 20.17 3.69
C THR A 74 -1.96 21.04 2.46
N ALA A 75 -2.00 20.48 1.24
CA ALA A 75 -1.90 21.25 0.01
C ALA A 75 -3.03 22.30 -0.11
N VAL A 76 -4.25 21.88 0.21
CA VAL A 76 -5.44 22.74 0.21
C VAL A 76 -5.38 23.80 1.29
N MET A 77 -4.84 23.48 2.47
CA MET A 77 -4.58 24.47 3.55
C MET A 77 -3.74 25.65 3.06
N PHE A 78 -2.77 25.37 2.18
CA PHE A 78 -1.85 26.36 1.60
C PHE A 78 -2.22 26.84 0.19
N GLY A 79 -3.44 26.55 -0.28
CA GLY A 79 -3.93 27.05 -1.56
C GLY A 79 -3.20 26.49 -2.78
N LEU A 80 -2.54 25.34 -2.65
CA LEU A 80 -1.82 24.67 -3.74
C LEU A 80 -2.80 23.91 -4.63
N VAL A 81 -3.42 24.64 -5.55
CA VAL A 81 -4.36 24.10 -6.53
C VAL A 81 -3.82 24.33 -7.94
N PRO A 82 -3.56 23.27 -8.71
CA PRO A 82 -3.07 23.41 -10.09
C PRO A 82 -4.00 24.23 -10.98
N GLU A 83 -3.42 24.97 -11.94
CA GLU A 83 -4.15 25.89 -12.83
C GLU A 83 -5.31 25.21 -13.59
N ARG A 84 -5.17 23.91 -13.89
CA ARG A 84 -6.19 23.11 -14.58
C ARG A 84 -7.52 22.99 -13.82
N PHE A 85 -7.56 23.29 -12.52
CA PHE A 85 -8.78 23.31 -11.72
C PHE A 85 -9.40 24.72 -11.60
N HIS A 86 -8.87 25.71 -12.33
CA HIS A 86 -9.43 27.07 -12.46
C HIS A 86 -9.73 27.78 -11.12
N TYR A 87 -8.90 27.52 -10.11
CA TYR A 87 -9.04 28.12 -8.78
C TYR A 87 -8.55 29.57 -8.75
N SER A 88 -9.35 30.46 -8.17
CA SER A 88 -9.12 31.91 -8.19
C SER A 88 -8.62 32.50 -6.86
N GLY A 89 -8.15 31.67 -5.93
CA GLY A 89 -7.72 32.10 -4.58
C GLY A 89 -8.81 32.05 -3.50
N GLY A 90 -8.41 32.20 -2.24
CA GLY A 90 -9.31 32.15 -1.06
C GLY A 90 -9.52 30.74 -0.49
N LYS A 91 -10.57 30.52 0.31
CA LYS A 91 -10.83 29.17 0.83
C LYS A 91 -11.18 28.22 -0.33
N VAL A 92 -10.42 27.15 -0.49
CA VAL A 92 -10.68 26.11 -1.50
C VAL A 92 -12.03 25.46 -1.24
N SER A 93 -12.85 25.35 -2.28
CA SER A 93 -14.18 24.77 -2.18
C SER A 93 -14.12 23.24 -2.05
N LEU A 94 -15.19 22.65 -1.51
CA LEU A 94 -15.33 21.20 -1.42
C LEU A 94 -15.34 20.54 -2.81
N GLU A 95 -15.90 21.25 -3.79
CA GLU A 95 -15.96 20.83 -5.19
C GLU A 95 -14.54 20.75 -5.77
N THR A 96 -13.74 21.82 -5.62
CA THR A 96 -12.33 21.86 -6.06
C THR A 96 -11.50 20.78 -5.36
N TYR A 97 -11.70 20.58 -4.05
CA TYR A 97 -11.05 19.52 -3.27
C TYR A 97 -11.26 18.13 -3.90
N PHE A 98 -12.51 17.79 -4.27
CA PHE A 98 -12.80 16.51 -4.89
C PHE A 98 -12.40 16.43 -6.37
N GLU A 99 -12.39 17.55 -7.10
CA GLU A 99 -11.84 17.61 -8.46
C GLU A 99 -10.34 17.33 -8.46
N MET A 100 -9.58 17.90 -7.53
CA MET A 100 -8.17 17.56 -7.33
C MET A 100 -7.99 16.07 -7.00
N ALA A 101 -8.86 15.52 -6.14
CA ALA A 101 -8.74 14.15 -5.67
C ALA A 101 -9.15 13.07 -6.68
N ARG A 102 -10.12 13.37 -7.56
CA ARG A 102 -10.81 12.36 -8.39
C ARG A 102 -10.90 12.74 -9.87
N GLY A 103 -10.47 13.95 -10.23
CA GLY A 103 -10.62 14.51 -11.57
C GLY A 103 -12.02 15.05 -11.84
N SER A 104 -12.15 15.78 -12.93
CA SER A 104 -13.40 16.28 -13.49
C SER A 104 -13.54 15.84 -14.95
N LYS A 105 -14.50 16.39 -15.68
CA LYS A 105 -14.59 16.15 -17.14
C LYS A 105 -13.46 16.83 -17.92
N ASP A 106 -12.92 17.91 -17.36
CA ASP A 106 -12.01 18.83 -18.04
C ASP A 106 -10.59 18.78 -17.46
N ALA A 107 -10.40 18.20 -16.27
CA ALA A 107 -9.11 18.10 -15.59
C ALA A 107 -8.84 16.70 -15.04
N VAL A 108 -7.62 16.20 -15.26
CA VAL A 108 -7.12 14.96 -14.63
C VAL A 108 -6.83 15.24 -13.15
N ALA A 109 -7.15 14.25 -12.30
CA ALA A 109 -6.85 14.29 -10.87
C ALA A 109 -5.34 14.49 -10.61
N LEU A 110 -5.00 14.87 -9.38
CA LEU A 110 -3.61 14.78 -8.91
C LEU A 110 -3.11 13.33 -9.01
N GLU A 111 -1.81 13.20 -9.20
CA GLU A 111 -1.13 11.91 -9.11
C GLU A 111 -1.29 11.34 -7.70
N MET A 112 -1.39 10.01 -7.63
CA MET A 112 -1.54 9.29 -6.37
C MET A 112 -0.42 8.27 -6.26
N THR A 113 0.29 8.27 -5.14
CA THR A 113 1.40 7.34 -4.86
C THR A 113 1.35 6.81 -3.44
N LYS A 114 2.13 5.78 -3.14
CA LYS A 114 2.15 5.11 -1.83
C LYS A 114 2.69 6.03 -0.75
N TRP A 115 2.04 6.01 0.42
CA TRP A 115 2.51 6.67 1.62
C TRP A 115 3.59 5.81 2.27
N PHE A 116 4.86 6.17 2.01
CA PHE A 116 6.03 5.40 2.45
C PHE A 116 5.90 3.92 2.06
N ASN A 117 6.31 2.99 2.92
CA ASN A 117 6.19 1.55 2.70
C ASN A 117 4.87 0.97 3.23
N THR A 118 3.75 1.71 3.13
CA THR A 118 2.41 1.27 3.58
C THR A 118 1.48 1.00 2.39
N ASN A 119 0.32 0.38 2.64
CA ASN A 119 -0.72 0.19 1.61
C ASN A 119 -1.67 1.40 1.44
N TYR A 120 -1.44 2.46 2.21
CA TYR A 120 -2.13 3.74 2.05
C TYR A 120 -1.50 4.55 0.92
N HIS A 121 -2.30 5.33 0.20
CA HIS A 121 -1.82 6.24 -0.84
C HIS A 121 -2.22 7.67 -0.51
N TYR A 122 -1.36 8.60 -0.89
CA TYR A 122 -1.61 10.03 -0.80
C TYR A 122 -1.61 10.67 -2.18
N LEU A 123 -2.16 11.88 -2.27
CA LEU A 123 -2.14 12.66 -3.52
C LEU A 123 -0.91 13.58 -3.51
N VAL A 124 -0.08 13.44 -4.53
CA VAL A 124 1.19 14.17 -4.68
C VAL A 124 0.88 15.65 -4.92
N PRO A 125 1.26 16.57 -4.01
CA PRO A 125 1.09 18.00 -4.25
C PRO A 125 1.97 18.47 -5.42
N GLU A 126 1.44 19.38 -6.22
CA GLU A 126 2.14 19.98 -7.36
C GLU A 126 2.53 21.42 -7.00
N LEU A 127 3.83 21.69 -6.89
CA LEU A 127 4.33 23.02 -6.56
C LEU A 127 4.36 23.92 -7.80
N ASP A 128 4.87 23.45 -8.95
CA ASP A 128 4.81 24.09 -10.29
C ASP A 128 4.85 25.63 -10.33
N GLY A 129 5.70 26.26 -9.50
CA GLY A 129 5.81 27.72 -9.39
C GLY A 129 4.63 28.44 -8.69
N ILE A 130 3.65 27.70 -8.16
CA ILE A 130 2.58 28.21 -7.31
C ILE A 130 3.19 28.75 -6.01
N VAL A 131 2.86 30.01 -5.67
CA VAL A 131 3.27 30.62 -4.41
C VAL A 131 2.28 30.20 -3.32
N PRO A 132 2.71 29.46 -2.28
CA PRO A 132 1.81 28.98 -1.24
C PRO A 132 1.27 30.15 -0.39
N GLN A 133 0.02 30.02 0.07
CA GLN A 133 -0.63 30.99 0.95
C GLN A 133 -1.55 30.26 1.94
N LEU A 134 -1.56 30.65 3.21
CA LEU A 134 -2.51 30.10 4.17
C LEU A 134 -3.93 30.59 3.82
N VAL A 135 -4.77 29.69 3.30
CA VAL A 135 -6.14 30.03 2.89
C VAL A 135 -7.21 29.56 3.88
N GLU A 136 -6.87 28.59 4.71
CA GLU A 136 -7.68 28.12 5.83
C GLU A 136 -6.77 27.45 6.86
N ASN A 137 -6.84 27.82 8.14
CA ASN A 137 -6.20 27.04 9.20
C ASN A 137 -7.06 25.83 9.57
N ARG A 138 -6.94 24.74 8.79
CA ARG A 138 -7.73 23.50 8.97
C ARG A 138 -7.51 22.85 10.34
N PRO A 139 -6.27 22.72 10.87
CA PRO A 139 -6.05 22.22 12.22
C PRO A 139 -6.82 22.99 13.29
N LEU A 140 -6.84 24.33 13.20
CA LEU A 140 -7.58 25.18 14.13
C LEU A 140 -9.10 24.99 14.00
N HIS A 141 -9.60 24.86 12.78
CA HIS A 141 -11.03 24.62 12.53
C HIS A 141 -11.50 23.33 13.22
N PHE A 142 -10.80 22.20 12.99
CA PHE A 142 -11.15 20.93 13.62
C PHE A 142 -10.89 20.92 15.13
N TYR A 143 -9.88 21.66 15.60
CA TYR A 143 -9.66 21.86 17.03
C TYR A 143 -10.85 22.52 17.72
N LYS A 144 -11.35 23.61 17.14
CA LYS A 144 -12.52 24.34 17.66
C LYS A 144 -13.76 23.46 17.68
N GLU A 145 -14.02 22.71 16.59
CA GLU A 145 -15.10 21.72 16.52
C GLU A 145 -14.97 20.69 17.65
N ALA A 146 -13.80 20.07 17.80
CA ALA A 146 -13.56 19.06 18.81
C ALA A 146 -13.77 19.61 20.23
N LYS A 147 -13.17 20.76 20.54
CA LYS A 147 -13.30 21.45 21.84
C LYS A 147 -14.74 21.79 22.16
N GLU A 148 -15.51 22.30 21.19
CA GLU A 148 -16.93 22.62 21.37
C GLU A 148 -17.79 21.37 21.61
N LYS A 149 -17.58 20.31 20.82
CA LYS A 149 -18.47 19.13 20.78
C LYS A 149 -18.17 18.11 21.88
N THR A 150 -16.94 18.06 22.38
CA THR A 150 -16.50 17.04 23.35
C THR A 150 -15.80 17.61 24.59
N GLY A 151 -15.46 18.90 24.59
CA GLY A 151 -14.68 19.50 25.68
C GLY A 151 -13.22 19.06 25.71
N ILE A 152 -12.73 18.43 24.64
CA ILE A 152 -11.38 17.87 24.57
C ILE A 152 -10.32 18.96 24.57
N LYS A 153 -9.20 18.70 25.27
CA LYS A 153 -8.00 19.52 25.14
C LYS A 153 -7.31 19.29 23.81
N GLY A 154 -7.24 18.04 23.36
CA GLY A 154 -6.81 17.60 22.03
C GLY A 154 -5.33 17.85 21.72
N LYS A 155 -4.88 17.23 20.64
CA LYS A 155 -3.57 17.45 20.02
C LYS A 155 -3.77 17.54 18.50
N PRO A 156 -3.85 18.75 17.90
CA PRO A 156 -3.85 18.90 16.46
C PRO A 156 -2.69 18.17 15.81
N VAL A 157 -2.96 17.46 14.70
CA VAL A 157 -1.97 16.73 13.91
C VAL A 157 -1.76 17.45 12.58
N ILE A 158 -0.51 17.76 12.26
CA ILE A 158 -0.12 18.50 11.07
C ILE A 158 1.04 17.77 10.39
N LEU A 159 0.99 17.66 9.07
CA LEU A 159 2.13 17.17 8.29
C LEU A 159 3.22 18.23 8.26
N GLY A 160 4.45 17.85 8.64
CA GLY A 160 5.59 18.75 8.73
C GLY A 160 6.05 19.30 7.38
N PRO A 161 6.63 20.52 7.35
CA PRO A 161 6.99 21.20 6.12
C PRO A 161 8.05 20.45 5.31
N PHE A 162 8.98 19.73 5.95
CA PHE A 162 10.01 18.98 5.23
C PHE A 162 9.43 17.77 4.52
N THR A 163 8.64 16.96 5.23
CA THR A 163 7.94 15.82 4.65
C THR A 163 6.96 16.28 3.58
N PHE A 164 6.19 17.34 3.82
CA PHE A 164 5.25 17.86 2.82
C PHE A 164 5.94 18.21 1.49
N VAL A 165 7.02 18.99 1.53
CA VAL A 165 7.76 19.36 0.32
C VAL A 165 8.44 18.15 -0.31
N LYS A 166 9.02 17.23 0.48
CA LYS A 166 9.70 16.03 -0.05
C LYS A 166 8.72 15.09 -0.78
N LEU A 167 7.47 15.07 -0.35
CA LEU A 167 6.37 14.31 -0.97
C LEU A 167 5.66 15.09 -2.08
N SER A 168 6.10 16.30 -2.42
CA SER A 168 5.56 17.08 -3.53
C SER A 168 6.40 16.89 -4.80
N LYS A 169 5.85 17.30 -5.95
CA LYS A 169 6.56 17.38 -7.24
C LYS A 169 6.52 18.80 -7.82
N GLY A 170 7.18 18.99 -8.96
CA GLY A 170 7.20 20.28 -9.65
C GLY A 170 8.29 21.23 -9.14
N TYR A 171 9.38 20.69 -8.61
CA TYR A 171 10.59 21.42 -8.25
C TYR A 171 11.85 20.58 -8.49
N GLU A 172 13.00 21.24 -8.67
CA GLU A 172 14.29 20.56 -8.79
C GLU A 172 14.81 20.13 -7.42
N THR A 173 15.40 18.94 -7.30
CA THR A 173 15.89 18.40 -6.02
C THR A 173 16.87 19.34 -5.29
N GLY A 174 17.66 20.14 -6.03
CA GLY A 174 18.56 21.15 -5.47
C GLY A 174 17.86 22.32 -4.78
N ASP A 175 16.60 22.58 -5.10
CA ASP A 175 15.79 23.69 -4.57
C ASP A 175 14.93 23.29 -3.36
N TYR A 176 15.10 22.07 -2.84
CA TYR A 176 14.31 21.53 -1.73
C TYR A 176 14.18 22.52 -0.55
N LYS A 177 15.31 23.09 -0.09
CA LYS A 177 15.31 24.06 1.01
C LYS A 177 14.53 25.32 0.66
N THR A 178 14.72 25.84 -0.55
CA THR A 178 14.04 27.05 -1.04
C THR A 178 12.53 26.87 -1.01
N HIS A 179 12.04 25.69 -1.34
CA HIS A 179 10.61 25.38 -1.24
C HIS A 179 10.15 25.22 0.21
N VAL A 180 10.90 24.53 1.07
CA VAL A 180 10.57 24.46 2.51
C VAL A 180 10.47 25.86 3.12
N ASP A 181 11.40 26.75 2.81
CA ASP A 181 11.44 28.12 3.34
C ASP A 181 10.16 28.93 3.00
N GLN A 182 9.51 28.67 1.87
CA GLN A 182 8.25 29.32 1.49
C GLN A 182 7.08 28.97 2.43
N PHE A 183 7.14 27.80 3.08
CA PHE A 183 6.10 27.35 4.00
C PHE A 183 6.34 27.80 5.44
N VAL A 184 7.59 28.12 5.83
CA VAL A 184 7.95 28.37 7.23
C VAL A 184 7.09 29.46 7.88
N SER A 185 6.89 30.59 7.21
CA SER A 185 6.06 31.67 7.74
C SER A 185 4.57 31.29 7.86
N LEU A 186 4.08 30.46 6.93
CA LEU A 186 2.70 29.98 6.90
C LEU A 186 2.44 28.97 8.01
N TYR A 187 3.36 28.02 8.22
CA TYR A 187 3.31 27.11 9.38
C TYR A 187 3.41 27.88 10.69
N ALA A 188 4.30 28.88 10.79
CA ALA A 188 4.40 29.73 11.97
C ALA A 188 3.07 30.45 12.26
N GLU A 189 2.35 30.89 11.22
CA GLU A 189 1.01 31.47 11.36
C GLU A 189 0.00 30.45 11.88
N VAL A 190 -0.06 29.26 11.28
CA VAL A 190 -0.92 28.16 11.74
C VAL A 190 -0.70 27.86 13.24
N LEU A 191 0.57 27.75 13.66
CA LEU A 191 0.94 27.45 15.04
C LEU A 191 0.63 28.59 16.01
N ARG A 192 0.80 29.85 15.59
CA ARG A 192 0.43 31.02 16.40
C ARG A 192 -1.07 31.04 16.67
N GLU A 193 -1.90 30.86 15.66
CA GLU A 193 -3.35 30.86 15.83
C GLU A 193 -3.84 29.70 16.72
N LEU A 194 -3.21 28.52 16.62
CA LEU A 194 -3.47 27.40 17.53
C LEU A 194 -3.12 27.76 18.98
N GLN A 195 -1.96 28.38 19.20
CA GLN A 195 -1.56 28.85 20.53
C GLN A 195 -2.53 29.89 21.08
N GLU A 196 -2.98 30.84 20.26
CA GLU A 196 -3.94 31.89 20.63
C GLU A 196 -5.31 31.31 21.04
N GLU A 197 -5.73 30.19 20.44
CA GLU A 197 -6.93 29.44 20.83
C GLU A 197 -6.77 28.60 22.11
N GLY A 198 -5.54 28.55 22.65
CA GLY A 198 -5.21 27.84 23.88
C GLY A 198 -4.86 26.36 23.68
N VAL A 199 -4.47 25.97 22.47
CA VAL A 199 -3.95 24.62 22.20
C VAL A 199 -2.65 24.42 22.99
N GLU A 200 -2.56 23.33 23.76
CA GLU A 200 -1.36 23.04 24.57
C GLU A 200 -0.31 22.25 23.80
N TRP A 201 -0.74 21.36 22.89
CA TRP A 201 0.10 20.41 22.17
C TRP A 201 -0.25 20.38 20.69
N VAL A 202 0.76 20.31 19.84
CA VAL A 202 0.63 19.98 18.41
C VAL A 202 1.57 18.83 18.08
N GLN A 203 1.10 17.90 17.25
CA GLN A 203 1.93 16.88 16.62
C GLN A 203 2.32 17.37 15.22
N MET A 204 3.62 17.37 14.95
CA MET A 204 4.19 17.65 13.64
C MET A 204 4.81 16.38 13.08
N ASP A 205 4.19 15.80 12.06
CA ASP A 205 4.62 14.55 11.45
C ASP A 205 5.79 14.81 10.49
N GLU A 206 6.97 14.31 10.83
CA GLU A 206 8.16 14.31 9.96
C GLU A 206 8.72 12.90 9.76
N PRO A 207 7.94 11.96 9.19
CA PRO A 207 8.42 10.61 8.92
C PRO A 207 9.59 10.56 7.93
N ILE A 208 9.86 11.63 7.17
CA ILE A 208 11.04 11.68 6.31
C ILE A 208 12.36 11.55 7.10
N LEU A 209 12.37 11.87 8.40
CA LEU A 209 13.53 11.68 9.28
C LEU A 209 13.90 10.19 9.51
N CYS A 210 13.00 9.27 9.18
CA CYS A 210 13.22 7.82 9.19
C CYS A 210 13.77 7.29 7.86
N THR A 211 13.89 8.13 6.83
CA THR A 211 14.58 7.80 5.57
C THR A 211 16.07 8.18 5.66
N SER A 212 16.83 7.89 4.61
CA SER A 212 18.23 8.30 4.50
C SER A 212 18.34 9.82 4.32
N ILE A 213 18.85 10.53 5.34
CA ILE A 213 18.97 12.00 5.34
C ILE A 213 20.42 12.48 5.47
N GLY A 214 20.75 13.51 4.70
CA GLY A 214 22.08 14.12 4.67
C GLY A 214 22.34 15.05 5.86
N ASP A 215 23.61 15.35 6.14
CA ASP A 215 24.00 16.25 7.23
C ASP A 215 23.50 17.70 7.05
N GLU A 216 23.38 18.13 5.79
CA GLU A 216 22.86 19.44 5.44
C GLU A 216 21.36 19.54 5.72
N GLU A 217 20.57 18.55 5.28
CA GLU A 217 19.13 18.50 5.51
C GLU A 217 18.81 18.60 7.01
N ILE A 218 19.47 17.81 7.87
CA ILE A 218 19.21 17.87 9.32
C ILE A 218 19.67 19.20 9.97
N ASN A 219 20.57 19.98 9.37
CA ASN A 219 20.82 21.37 9.81
C ASN A 219 19.62 22.28 9.49
N GLN A 220 19.06 22.13 8.29
CA GLN A 220 17.89 22.89 7.85
C GLN A 220 16.69 22.61 8.76
N PHE A 221 16.46 21.35 9.15
CA PHE A 221 15.46 20.98 10.16
C PHE A 221 15.62 21.82 11.43
N LYS A 222 16.84 21.95 11.94
CA LYS A 222 17.11 22.72 13.16
C LYS A 222 16.73 24.19 13.00
N GLU A 223 17.10 24.82 11.90
CA GLU A 223 16.81 26.24 11.62
C GLU A 223 15.31 26.50 11.49
N VAL A 224 14.62 25.66 10.72
CA VAL A 224 13.18 25.78 10.50
C VAL A 224 12.42 25.57 11.80
N TYR A 225 12.68 24.49 12.53
CA TYR A 225 11.99 24.24 13.80
C TYR A 225 12.33 25.27 14.87
N GLN A 226 13.52 25.89 14.82
CA GLN A 226 13.85 27.02 15.70
C GLN A 226 12.89 28.17 15.43
N THR A 227 12.73 28.53 14.16
CA THR A 227 11.81 29.60 13.72
C THR A 227 10.37 29.30 14.12
N LEU A 228 9.91 28.06 13.88
CA LEU A 228 8.55 27.65 14.26
C LEU A 228 8.36 27.75 15.78
N LYS A 229 9.30 27.22 16.58
CA LYS A 229 9.20 27.25 18.04
C LYS A 229 9.23 28.68 18.61
N GLU A 230 10.07 29.56 18.07
CA GLU A 230 10.14 30.97 18.46
C GLU A 230 8.84 31.73 18.16
N SER A 231 8.12 31.33 17.11
CA SER A 231 6.85 31.94 16.74
C SER A 231 5.69 31.55 17.69
N CYS A 232 5.77 30.38 18.33
CA CYS A 232 4.74 29.85 19.24
C CYS A 232 5.36 29.27 20.53
N PRO A 233 6.00 30.10 21.38
CA PRO A 233 6.79 29.62 22.52
C PRO A 233 5.97 28.89 23.60
N GLY A 234 4.68 29.19 23.71
CA GLY A 234 3.74 28.57 24.65
C GLY A 234 3.09 27.27 24.14
N LEU A 235 3.13 27.01 22.83
CA LEU A 235 2.64 25.78 22.23
C LEU A 235 3.74 24.71 22.28
N LYS A 236 3.41 23.51 22.76
CA LYS A 236 4.36 22.39 22.78
C LYS A 236 4.29 21.60 21.48
N ILE A 237 5.45 21.42 20.85
CA ILE A 237 5.57 20.70 19.58
C ILE A 237 6.12 19.30 19.85
N ILE A 238 5.38 18.27 19.42
CA ILE A 238 5.88 16.90 19.31
C ILE A 238 6.29 16.67 17.87
N LEU A 239 7.59 16.45 17.63
CA LEU A 239 8.09 15.99 16.34
C LEU A 239 7.90 14.48 16.24
N GLN A 240 6.98 14.04 15.40
CA GLN A 240 6.60 12.63 15.32
C GLN A 240 7.27 11.95 14.12
N THR A 241 7.93 10.82 14.39
CA THR A 241 8.59 9.97 13.38
C THR A 241 8.06 8.55 13.49
N TYR A 242 8.05 7.79 12.38
CA TYR A 242 7.52 6.43 12.34
C TYR A 242 7.97 5.64 11.10
N TYR A 243 7.72 4.33 11.11
CA TYR A 243 7.97 3.33 10.05
C TYR A 243 9.40 2.79 9.95
N ASP A 244 10.38 3.46 10.57
CA ASP A 244 11.77 3.00 10.60
C ASP A 244 12.52 3.70 11.76
N SER A 245 13.81 3.39 11.93
CA SER A 245 14.69 4.00 12.91
C SER A 245 15.22 5.38 12.49
N LEU A 246 15.66 6.18 13.46
CA LEU A 246 16.31 7.47 13.22
C LEU A 246 17.81 7.28 12.97
N GLU A 247 18.27 7.44 11.72
CA GLU A 247 19.71 7.36 11.38
C GLU A 247 20.52 8.44 12.11
N ARG A 248 19.97 9.67 12.18
CA ARG A 248 20.59 10.83 12.83
C ARG A 248 20.07 11.05 14.25
N TYR A 249 19.84 9.98 15.01
CA TYR A 249 19.25 9.99 16.37
C TYR A 249 19.68 11.17 17.24
N GLN A 250 20.97 11.32 17.55
CA GLN A 250 21.48 12.40 18.41
C GLN A 250 21.16 13.79 17.89
N ARG A 251 21.19 13.99 16.57
CA ARG A 251 20.92 15.29 15.95
C ARG A 251 19.43 15.63 15.99
N VAL A 252 18.57 14.66 15.72
CA VAL A 252 17.11 14.80 15.86
C VAL A 252 16.74 15.18 17.30
N LEU A 253 17.40 14.57 18.29
CA LEU A 253 17.21 14.93 19.71
C LEU A 253 17.60 16.36 20.05
N THR A 254 18.40 17.05 19.22
CA THR A 254 18.79 18.45 19.44
C THR A 254 17.84 19.46 18.80
N LEU A 255 16.85 19.00 18.03
CA LEU A 255 15.89 19.89 17.39
C LEU A 255 15.07 20.67 18.44
N PRO A 256 14.74 21.95 18.19
CA PRO A 256 14.11 22.84 19.15
C PRO A 256 12.60 22.59 19.29
N VAL A 257 12.24 21.36 19.64
CA VAL A 257 10.88 20.90 19.93
C VAL A 257 10.75 20.42 21.38
N ASP A 258 9.53 20.33 21.89
CA ASP A 258 9.26 19.96 23.27
C ASP A 258 9.21 18.44 23.46
N GLY A 259 8.79 17.70 22.44
CA GLY A 259 8.73 16.24 22.45
C GLY A 259 9.16 15.61 21.14
N ILE A 260 9.60 14.36 21.20
CA ILE A 260 10.01 13.56 20.03
C ILE A 260 9.34 12.20 20.12
N GLY A 261 8.61 11.86 19.05
CA GLY A 261 7.97 10.56 18.89
C GLY A 261 8.86 9.60 18.14
N ILE A 262 9.14 8.44 18.76
CA ILE A 262 10.07 7.44 18.24
C ILE A 262 9.35 6.09 18.16
N ASP A 263 9.41 5.47 16.99
CA ASP A 263 8.92 4.11 16.74
C ASP A 263 9.93 3.09 17.30
N PHE A 264 9.46 2.17 18.14
CA PHE A 264 10.25 1.06 18.70
C PHE A 264 9.74 -0.31 18.22
N VAL A 265 8.89 -0.33 17.19
CA VAL A 265 8.29 -1.54 16.61
C VAL A 265 8.91 -1.85 15.26
N TYR A 266 9.00 -0.87 14.35
CA TYR A 266 9.58 -1.04 13.01
C TYR A 266 11.03 -0.53 12.92
N ASP A 267 11.69 -0.28 14.05
CA ASP A 267 13.04 0.29 14.14
C ASP A 267 14.18 -0.73 13.95
N ARG A 268 13.85 -2.03 13.76
CA ARG A 268 14.82 -3.15 13.74
C ARG A 268 15.75 -3.18 14.98
N GLY A 269 15.28 -2.64 16.11
CA GLY A 269 16.05 -2.50 17.36
C GLY A 269 17.09 -1.38 17.37
N GLU A 270 17.20 -0.60 16.29
CA GLU A 270 18.20 0.46 16.15
C GLU A 270 17.90 1.68 17.03
N ASN A 271 16.63 2.08 17.17
CA ASN A 271 16.27 3.19 18.05
C ASN A 271 16.48 2.82 19.52
N LEU A 272 16.15 1.59 19.90
CA LEU A 272 16.43 1.09 21.25
C LEU A 272 17.94 1.04 21.53
N ALA A 273 18.76 0.61 20.56
CA ALA A 273 20.21 0.61 20.68
C ALA A 273 20.77 2.04 20.77
N ALA A 274 20.23 2.99 20.01
CA ALA A 274 20.60 4.40 20.07
C ALA A 274 20.25 5.04 21.41
N LEU A 275 19.04 4.78 21.94
CA LEU A 275 18.62 5.22 23.27
C LEU A 275 19.56 4.69 24.37
N LYS A 276 19.94 3.41 24.30
CA LYS A 276 20.90 2.79 25.21
C LYS A 276 22.26 3.48 25.21
N LYS A 277 22.75 3.80 24.01
CA LYS A 277 24.09 4.33 23.79
C LYS A 277 24.20 5.82 24.09
N PHE A 278 23.19 6.61 23.71
CA PHE A 278 23.24 8.07 23.74
C PHE A 278 22.31 8.71 24.78
N GLY A 279 21.38 7.94 25.34
CA GLY A 279 20.37 8.46 26.27
C GLY A 279 19.30 9.32 25.59
N PHE A 280 18.47 9.96 26.40
CA PHE A 280 17.43 10.89 25.94
C PHE A 280 17.52 12.23 26.70
N PRO A 281 17.19 13.38 26.08
CA PRO A 281 17.27 14.68 26.75
C PRO A 281 16.25 14.80 27.88
N LYS A 282 16.69 15.24 29.06
CA LYS A 282 15.84 15.31 30.27
C LYS A 282 14.77 16.41 30.22
N ASP A 283 14.96 17.40 29.35
CA ASP A 283 14.08 18.54 29.15
C ASP A 283 12.98 18.28 28.10
N LYS A 284 13.07 17.17 27.35
CA LYS A 284 12.12 16.81 26.30
C LYS A 284 11.19 15.68 26.71
N PHE A 285 10.04 15.62 26.07
CA PHE A 285 9.13 14.49 26.16
C PHE A 285 9.52 13.40 25.16
N LEU A 286 9.55 12.14 25.61
CA LEU A 286 9.62 11.00 24.70
C LEU A 286 8.20 10.49 24.48
N ALA A 287 7.75 10.51 23.23
CA ALA A 287 6.53 9.83 22.82
C ALA A 287 6.88 8.44 22.26
N ALA A 288 6.87 7.44 23.14
CA ALA A 288 7.32 6.09 22.86
C ALA A 288 6.26 5.31 22.08
N GLY A 289 6.54 5.06 20.80
CA GLY A 289 5.74 4.24 19.91
C GLY A 289 6.02 2.75 20.14
N ILE A 290 5.28 2.12 21.06
CA ILE A 290 5.58 0.76 21.55
C ILE A 290 4.59 -0.31 21.09
N LEU A 291 3.54 0.08 20.38
CA LEU A 291 2.45 -0.80 19.94
C LEU A 291 2.30 -0.73 18.43
N ASP A 292 2.23 -1.88 17.77
CA ASP A 292 2.19 -1.94 16.31
C ASP A 292 0.93 -1.25 15.75
N GLY A 293 1.10 -0.10 15.09
CA GLY A 293 0.02 0.62 14.42
C GLY A 293 -0.25 0.16 12.98
N ARG A 294 0.48 -0.85 12.48
CA ARG A 294 0.42 -1.37 11.09
C ARG A 294 -0.01 -2.83 10.99
N ASN A 295 -0.07 -3.56 12.10
CA ASN A 295 -0.47 -4.97 12.12
C ASN A 295 -1.49 -5.25 13.22
N ILE A 296 -2.23 -6.33 13.08
CA ILE A 296 -3.43 -6.64 13.87
C ILE A 296 -3.19 -7.56 15.07
N TRP A 297 -1.93 -7.96 15.32
CA TRP A 297 -1.64 -8.90 16.39
C TRP A 297 -1.72 -8.19 17.74
N ARG A 298 -2.26 -8.91 18.73
CA ARG A 298 -2.20 -8.52 20.14
C ARG A 298 -0.75 -8.42 20.58
N SER A 299 -0.44 -7.39 21.35
CA SER A 299 0.89 -7.27 21.94
C SER A 299 1.03 -8.22 23.13
N ASN A 300 2.21 -8.84 23.28
CA ASN A 300 2.57 -9.48 24.54
C ASN A 300 2.80 -8.36 25.57
N LEU A 301 1.84 -8.16 26.48
CA LEU A 301 1.91 -7.04 27.42
C LEU A 301 3.02 -7.23 28.46
N ALA A 302 3.46 -8.46 28.75
CA ALA A 302 4.62 -8.69 29.61
C ALA A 302 5.91 -8.14 28.98
N ASP A 303 6.16 -8.52 27.72
CA ASP A 303 7.34 -8.09 26.97
C ASP A 303 7.29 -6.59 26.70
N THR A 304 6.12 -6.08 26.30
CA THR A 304 5.90 -4.66 25.99
C THR A 304 6.06 -3.79 27.26
N ASN A 305 5.52 -4.23 28.40
CA ASN A 305 5.71 -3.52 29.67
C ASN A 305 7.17 -3.56 30.15
N SER A 306 7.89 -4.65 29.89
CA SER A 306 9.32 -4.76 30.19
C SER A 306 10.17 -3.81 29.34
N LEU A 307 9.91 -3.77 28.03
CA LEU A 307 10.53 -2.81 27.10
C LEU A 307 10.22 -1.37 27.52
N LEU A 308 8.96 -1.08 27.85
CA LEU A 308 8.54 0.25 28.24
C LEU A 308 9.14 0.68 29.58
N SER A 309 9.24 -0.22 30.55
CA SER A 309 9.93 0.03 31.83
C SER A 309 11.42 0.31 31.60
N PHE A 310 12.04 -0.39 30.66
CA PHE A 310 13.41 -0.14 30.24
C PHE A 310 13.57 1.26 29.64
N ILE A 311 12.68 1.65 28.71
CA ILE A 311 12.66 2.99 28.09
C ILE A 311 12.43 4.08 29.15
N ALA A 312 11.50 3.85 30.10
CA ALA A 312 11.19 4.78 31.18
C ALA A 312 12.39 5.05 32.09
N GLY A 313 13.40 4.16 32.14
CA GLY A 313 14.65 4.40 32.86
C GLY A 313 15.51 5.53 32.29
N TYR A 314 15.28 5.94 31.03
CA TYR A 314 16.04 6.98 30.35
C TYR A 314 15.36 8.36 30.35
N VAL A 315 14.10 8.44 30.78
CA VAL A 315 13.27 9.64 30.65
C VAL A 315 12.55 9.91 31.98
N PRO A 316 12.45 11.17 32.46
CA PRO A 316 11.63 11.48 33.62
C PRO A 316 10.19 10.99 33.42
N SER A 317 9.56 10.46 34.47
CA SER A 317 8.21 9.87 34.36
C SER A 317 7.14 10.85 33.92
N ASP A 318 7.30 12.14 34.20
CA ASP A 318 6.41 13.20 33.73
C ASP A 318 6.71 13.69 32.31
N ARG A 319 7.68 13.07 31.65
CA ARG A 319 8.11 13.35 30.27
C ARG A 319 7.94 12.14 29.35
N LEU A 320 7.25 11.10 29.79
CA LEU A 320 6.95 9.93 28.97
C LEU A 320 5.50 9.97 28.49
N ILE A 321 5.32 9.83 27.17
CA ILE A 321 4.04 9.66 26.49
C ILE A 321 4.06 8.25 25.87
N ILE A 322 3.04 7.44 26.14
CA ILE A 322 2.91 6.08 25.60
C ILE A 322 1.91 6.11 24.46
N GLN A 323 2.29 5.59 23.30
CA GLN A 323 1.47 5.66 22.09
C GLN A 323 1.77 4.49 21.15
N PRO A 324 0.94 4.27 20.12
CA PRO A 324 1.26 3.36 19.02
C PRO A 324 2.50 3.82 18.23
N SER A 325 3.10 2.91 17.46
CA SER A 325 4.29 3.16 16.65
C SER A 325 4.05 4.18 15.53
N CYS A 326 2.84 4.17 14.97
CA CYS A 326 2.38 5.09 13.92
C CYS A 326 0.86 5.34 14.08
N SER A 327 0.25 6.12 13.18
CA SER A 327 -1.20 6.28 13.14
C SER A 327 -1.92 4.93 13.02
N LEU A 328 -3.00 4.74 13.79
CA LEU A 328 -3.84 3.54 13.71
C LEU A 328 -4.67 3.47 12.42
N LEU A 329 -4.56 4.46 11.51
CA LEU A 329 -5.15 4.44 10.17
C LEU A 329 -4.89 3.13 9.40
N HIS A 330 -3.78 2.45 9.69
CA HIS A 330 -3.30 1.28 8.97
C HIS A 330 -3.82 -0.06 9.52
N VAL A 331 -4.66 -0.04 10.55
CA VAL A 331 -5.33 -1.23 11.09
C VAL A 331 -6.85 -1.07 11.06
N PRO A 332 -7.62 -2.17 11.11
CA PRO A 332 -9.06 -2.07 11.15
C PRO A 332 -9.56 -1.42 12.45
N VAL A 333 -10.86 -1.12 12.52
CA VAL A 333 -11.42 -0.31 13.61
C VAL A 333 -11.55 -1.10 14.93
N THR A 334 -12.22 -2.26 14.90
CA THR A 334 -12.53 -3.04 16.10
C THR A 334 -12.84 -4.50 15.80
N LEU A 335 -12.48 -5.38 16.72
CA LEU A 335 -12.85 -6.80 16.69
C LEU A 335 -14.32 -7.04 17.06
N GLN A 336 -15.02 -6.07 17.65
CA GLN A 336 -16.39 -6.23 18.15
C GLN A 336 -17.37 -6.78 17.09
N ASN A 337 -17.14 -6.47 15.81
CA ASN A 337 -18.00 -6.89 14.71
C ASN A 337 -17.56 -8.21 14.03
N GLU A 338 -16.46 -8.83 14.48
CA GLU A 338 -15.89 -10.06 13.90
C GLU A 338 -16.48 -11.34 14.51
N GLU A 339 -17.72 -11.66 14.12
CA GLU A 339 -18.46 -12.81 14.64
C GLU A 339 -17.97 -14.19 14.12
N THR A 340 -17.18 -14.20 13.05
CA THR A 340 -16.77 -15.43 12.33
C THR A 340 -15.39 -15.93 12.72
N LEU A 341 -14.62 -15.17 13.49
CA LEU A 341 -13.28 -15.55 13.92
C LEU A 341 -13.37 -16.44 15.18
N GLY A 342 -12.85 -17.66 15.09
CA GLY A 342 -12.84 -18.61 16.19
C GLY A 342 -11.64 -18.46 17.13
N HIS A 343 -11.73 -19.12 18.28
CA HIS A 343 -10.59 -19.29 19.21
C HIS A 343 -9.60 -20.34 18.67
N PRO A 344 -8.29 -20.20 18.95
CA PRO A 344 -7.66 -19.15 19.77
C PRO A 344 -7.35 -17.85 19.00
N LEU A 345 -7.67 -17.76 17.72
CA LEU A 345 -7.24 -16.63 16.87
C LEU A 345 -7.81 -15.29 17.33
N ILE A 346 -9.12 -15.17 17.53
CA ILE A 346 -9.75 -13.88 17.88
C ILE A 346 -9.14 -13.26 19.15
N ASP A 347 -8.75 -14.10 20.13
CA ASP A 347 -8.13 -13.63 21.37
C ASP A 347 -6.74 -13.07 21.14
N ALA A 348 -6.03 -13.49 20.09
CA ALA A 348 -4.67 -13.06 19.76
C ALA A 348 -4.64 -11.88 18.78
N LEU A 349 -5.79 -11.29 18.45
CA LEU A 349 -5.91 -10.09 17.62
C LEU A 349 -6.14 -8.83 18.47
N SER A 350 -5.76 -7.68 17.92
CA SER A 350 -5.96 -6.34 18.45
C SER A 350 -6.08 -5.35 17.28
N PHE A 351 -7.28 -4.80 17.04
CA PHE A 351 -7.50 -3.74 16.04
C PHE A 351 -7.37 -2.36 16.71
N ALA A 352 -7.78 -1.26 16.08
CA ALA A 352 -7.52 0.09 16.61
C ALA A 352 -8.05 0.30 18.04
N ASP A 353 -9.29 -0.11 18.32
CA ASP A 353 -9.86 0.00 19.67
C ASP A 353 -9.13 -0.84 20.71
N GLU A 354 -8.83 -2.09 20.36
CA GLU A 354 -8.14 -2.97 21.28
C GLU A 354 -6.70 -2.47 21.54
N LYS A 355 -6.04 -1.87 20.55
CA LYS A 355 -4.72 -1.23 20.72
C LYS A 355 -4.77 0.00 21.61
N LEU A 356 -5.80 0.83 21.49
CA LEU A 356 -6.00 1.96 22.39
C LEU A 356 -6.22 1.49 23.84
N HIS A 357 -6.96 0.39 24.04
CA HIS A 357 -7.07 -0.24 25.34
C HIS A 357 -5.72 -0.78 25.85
N GLU A 358 -4.93 -1.46 25.00
CA GLU A 358 -3.58 -1.92 25.38
C GLU A 358 -2.68 -0.73 25.79
N ILE A 359 -2.78 0.42 25.11
CA ILE A 359 -2.06 1.65 25.48
C ILE A 359 -2.47 2.15 26.87
N THR A 360 -3.76 2.16 27.20
CA THR A 360 -4.21 2.65 28.52
C THR A 360 -3.84 1.68 29.64
N VAL A 361 -3.86 0.37 29.38
CA VAL A 361 -3.34 -0.67 30.29
C VAL A 361 -1.84 -0.47 30.54
N LEU A 362 -1.02 -0.37 29.49
CA LEU A 362 0.43 -0.16 29.64
C LEU A 362 0.74 1.16 30.36
N THR A 363 -0.03 2.21 30.07
CA THR A 363 0.10 3.50 30.77
C THR A 363 -0.18 3.37 32.25
N LYS A 364 -1.24 2.64 32.63
CA LYS A 364 -1.56 2.33 34.03
C LYS A 364 -0.43 1.53 34.68
N GLY A 365 0.11 0.51 33.99
CA GLY A 365 1.21 -0.32 34.49
C GLY A 365 2.47 0.48 34.86
N ILE A 366 2.91 1.41 34.00
CA ILE A 366 4.07 2.26 34.30
C ILE A 366 3.76 3.30 35.38
N ARG A 367 2.54 3.82 35.38
CA ARG A 367 2.11 4.92 36.26
C ARG A 367 1.87 4.46 37.70
N ASP A 368 1.21 3.33 37.88
CA ASP A 368 0.67 2.88 39.15
C ASP A 368 1.23 1.50 39.60
N GLY A 369 2.06 0.84 38.78
CA GLY A 369 2.72 -0.44 39.09
C GLY A 369 2.25 -1.58 38.20
N ALA A 370 3.16 -2.49 37.82
CA ALA A 370 2.86 -3.62 36.92
C ALA A 370 1.87 -4.61 37.54
N GLU A 371 1.82 -4.72 38.87
CA GLU A 371 0.85 -5.50 39.64
C GLU A 371 -0.60 -5.04 39.41
N THR A 372 -0.81 -3.80 38.96
CA THR A 372 -2.15 -3.26 38.70
C THR A 372 -2.75 -3.72 37.36
N ILE A 373 -1.95 -4.39 36.53
CA ILE A 373 -2.30 -4.90 35.20
C ILE A 373 -1.93 -6.39 35.04
N GLU A 374 -1.73 -7.10 36.15
CA GLU A 374 -1.31 -8.52 36.14
C GLU A 374 -2.30 -9.41 35.37
N ASP A 375 -3.60 -9.18 35.55
CA ASP A 375 -4.66 -9.91 34.85
C ASP A 375 -4.62 -9.66 33.33
N ASP A 376 -4.46 -8.39 32.91
CA ASP A 376 -4.34 -8.03 31.49
C ASP A 376 -3.09 -8.66 30.85
N ILE A 377 -1.97 -8.65 31.59
CA ILE A 377 -0.73 -9.31 31.18
C ILE A 377 -0.98 -10.82 31.01
N ALA A 378 -1.55 -11.48 32.01
CA ALA A 378 -1.82 -12.91 31.99
C ALA A 378 -2.75 -13.30 30.82
N GLN A 379 -3.77 -12.49 30.54
CA GLN A 379 -4.67 -12.69 29.40
C GLN A 379 -3.92 -12.57 28.07
N SER A 380 -3.12 -11.52 27.88
CA SER A 380 -2.36 -11.31 26.64
C SER A 380 -1.36 -12.45 26.37
N VAL A 381 -0.62 -12.87 27.40
CA VAL A 381 0.36 -13.96 27.31
C VAL A 381 -0.33 -15.27 26.99
N THR A 382 -1.46 -15.56 27.64
CA THR A 382 -2.21 -16.80 27.41
C THR A 382 -2.80 -16.85 26.01
N ALA A 383 -3.37 -15.75 25.52
CA ALA A 383 -3.93 -15.67 24.17
C ALA A 383 -2.86 -15.95 23.10
N ILE A 384 -1.69 -15.31 23.21
CA ILE A 384 -0.57 -15.49 22.29
C ILE A 384 -0.02 -16.91 22.37
N LYS A 385 0.17 -17.44 23.59
CA LYS A 385 0.63 -18.82 23.80
C LYS A 385 -0.31 -19.83 23.14
N ASN A 386 -1.62 -19.71 23.37
CA ASN A 386 -2.60 -20.63 22.80
C ASN A 386 -2.59 -20.63 21.26
N LEU A 387 -2.39 -19.47 20.64
CA LEU A 387 -2.26 -19.38 19.20
C LEU A 387 -0.93 -19.99 18.71
N ASN A 388 0.18 -19.69 19.37
CA ASN A 388 1.51 -20.23 19.05
C ASN A 388 1.58 -21.75 19.18
N GLU A 389 0.89 -22.34 20.15
CA GLU A 389 0.81 -23.79 20.36
C GLU A 389 -0.25 -24.47 19.48
N SER A 390 -1.00 -23.71 18.67
CA SER A 390 -2.06 -24.27 17.84
C SER A 390 -1.48 -25.17 16.73
N PRO A 391 -2.18 -26.24 16.32
CA PRO A 391 -1.76 -27.09 15.21
C PRO A 391 -1.56 -26.33 13.90
N LEU A 392 -2.24 -25.18 13.76
CA LEU A 392 -2.22 -24.34 12.56
C LEU A 392 -0.90 -23.59 12.40
N ARG A 393 -0.17 -23.31 13.50
CA ARG A 393 1.17 -22.69 13.51
C ARG A 393 2.32 -23.70 13.59
N ASN A 394 1.99 -24.98 13.71
CA ASN A 394 2.95 -26.07 13.93
C ASN A 394 2.69 -27.22 12.94
N ASN A 395 2.53 -26.88 11.65
CA ASN A 395 2.42 -27.89 10.60
C ASN A 395 3.81 -28.45 10.31
N ARG A 396 4.07 -29.65 10.81
CA ARG A 396 5.36 -30.33 10.71
C ARG A 396 5.82 -30.55 9.27
N GLU A 397 4.90 -30.88 8.36
CA GLU A 397 5.24 -31.12 6.95
C GLU A 397 5.77 -29.84 6.30
N VAL A 398 5.08 -28.71 6.51
CA VAL A 398 5.52 -27.40 5.99
C VAL A 398 6.86 -26.99 6.60
N GLN A 399 7.05 -27.20 7.91
CA GLN A 399 8.31 -26.85 8.58
C GLN A 399 9.48 -27.68 8.03
N GLU A 400 9.29 -28.98 7.83
CA GLU A 400 10.30 -29.86 7.22
C GLU A 400 10.60 -29.45 5.76
N GLU A 401 9.58 -29.13 4.94
CA GLU A 401 9.77 -28.61 3.56
C GLU A 401 10.60 -27.31 3.54
N VAL A 402 10.34 -26.39 4.48
CA VAL A 402 11.06 -25.11 4.57
C VAL A 402 12.51 -25.30 5.08
N GLU A 403 12.73 -26.22 6.02
CA GLU A 403 14.08 -26.53 6.54
C GLU A 403 14.99 -27.16 5.47
N GLU A 404 14.43 -27.88 4.51
CA GLU A 404 15.16 -28.49 3.38
C GLU A 404 15.52 -27.48 2.26
N LEU A 405 15.02 -26.23 2.33
CA LEU A 405 15.34 -25.20 1.35
C LEU A 405 16.81 -24.80 1.39
N HIS A 406 17.53 -25.04 0.29
CA HIS A 406 18.90 -24.60 0.12
C HIS A 406 18.98 -23.29 -0.69
N PRO A 407 19.68 -22.24 -0.18
CA PRO A 407 19.74 -20.93 -0.84
C PRO A 407 20.24 -20.94 -2.30
N ASN A 408 21.06 -21.92 -2.68
CA ASN A 408 21.65 -22.02 -4.02
C ASN A 408 20.85 -22.90 -5.00
N ASN A 409 19.71 -23.46 -4.57
CA ASN A 409 18.99 -24.47 -5.37
C ASN A 409 17.80 -23.91 -6.17
N VAL A 410 17.57 -22.59 -6.17
CA VAL A 410 16.44 -21.99 -6.90
C VAL A 410 16.89 -21.35 -8.22
N GLY A 411 16.28 -21.79 -9.32
CA GLY A 411 16.51 -21.25 -10.66
C GLY A 411 16.05 -22.21 -11.76
N ARG A 412 15.76 -21.66 -12.93
CA ARG A 412 15.46 -22.45 -14.11
C ARG A 412 16.69 -23.27 -14.51
N LYS A 413 16.45 -24.46 -15.06
CA LYS A 413 17.50 -25.40 -15.47
C LYS A 413 18.47 -24.82 -16.50
N ASP A 414 17.92 -24.09 -17.48
CA ASP A 414 18.67 -23.52 -18.59
C ASP A 414 18.49 -21.98 -18.64
N PRO A 415 19.49 -21.23 -19.12
CA PRO A 415 19.41 -19.77 -19.24
C PRO A 415 18.42 -19.32 -20.31
N PHE A 416 17.92 -18.08 -20.19
CA PHE A 416 16.87 -17.53 -21.04
C PHE A 416 17.14 -17.69 -22.56
N HIS A 417 18.37 -17.49 -23.03
CA HIS A 417 18.67 -17.61 -24.46
C HIS A 417 18.45 -19.02 -25.04
N VAL A 418 18.52 -20.06 -24.20
CA VAL A 418 18.15 -21.45 -24.59
C VAL A 418 16.64 -21.61 -24.54
N ARG A 419 16.01 -21.19 -23.43
CA ARG A 419 14.55 -21.28 -23.22
C ARG A 419 13.77 -20.56 -24.32
N LYS A 420 14.18 -19.34 -24.67
CA LYS A 420 13.58 -18.49 -25.71
C LYS A 420 13.47 -19.23 -27.05
N LEU A 421 14.47 -20.02 -27.43
CA LEU A 421 14.44 -20.77 -28.70
C LEU A 421 13.38 -21.88 -28.68
N GLU A 422 13.25 -22.56 -27.55
CA GLU A 422 12.24 -23.60 -27.37
C GLU A 422 10.83 -23.00 -27.28
N GLN A 423 10.66 -21.90 -26.55
CA GLN A 423 9.41 -21.14 -26.45
C GLN A 423 8.98 -20.59 -27.82
N ALA A 424 9.89 -19.99 -28.59
CA ALA A 424 9.59 -19.48 -29.93
C ALA A 424 9.12 -20.60 -30.87
N LYS A 425 9.74 -21.78 -30.81
CA LYS A 425 9.31 -22.96 -31.57
C LYS A 425 7.94 -23.47 -31.12
N TYR A 426 7.67 -23.46 -29.81
CA TYR A 426 6.42 -23.96 -29.25
C TYR A 426 5.24 -23.05 -29.59
N PHE A 427 5.35 -21.74 -29.33
CA PHE A 427 4.22 -20.81 -29.50
C PHE A 427 4.08 -20.23 -30.91
N SER A 428 5.17 -20.16 -31.68
CA SER A 428 5.17 -19.59 -33.04
C SER A 428 4.48 -18.21 -33.13
N LEU A 429 4.69 -17.36 -32.12
CA LEU A 429 4.09 -16.03 -32.05
C LEU A 429 4.61 -15.11 -33.16
N PRO A 430 3.79 -14.16 -33.65
CA PRO A 430 4.26 -13.15 -34.58
C PRO A 430 5.24 -12.19 -33.90
N PHE A 431 5.93 -11.41 -34.74
CA PHE A 431 6.68 -10.24 -34.31
C PHE A 431 5.75 -9.25 -33.58
N LEU A 432 6.20 -8.61 -32.49
CA LEU A 432 5.38 -7.73 -31.65
C LEU A 432 4.08 -8.35 -31.13
N PRO A 433 4.10 -9.52 -30.45
CA PRO A 433 2.90 -10.21 -30.02
C PRO A 433 2.02 -9.33 -29.13
N THR A 434 0.70 -9.45 -29.29
CA THR A 434 -0.31 -8.70 -28.54
C THR A 434 -0.94 -9.56 -27.45
N THR A 435 -1.10 -8.99 -26.25
CA THR A 435 -1.76 -9.66 -25.10
C THR A 435 -2.43 -8.62 -24.21
N THR A 436 -3.26 -9.08 -23.28
CA THR A 436 -3.72 -8.28 -22.13
C THR A 436 -3.09 -8.76 -20.83
N ILE A 437 -3.17 -7.99 -19.75
CA ILE A 437 -2.52 -8.32 -18.47
C ILE A 437 -3.24 -9.45 -17.71
N GLY A 438 -4.57 -9.46 -17.65
CA GLY A 438 -5.31 -10.50 -16.91
C GLY A 438 -6.82 -10.23 -16.89
N SER A 439 -7.29 -9.54 -15.86
CA SER A 439 -8.71 -9.28 -15.64
C SER A 439 -9.43 -8.52 -16.77
N PHE A 440 -10.69 -8.89 -17.02
CA PHE A 440 -11.63 -8.15 -17.89
C PHE A 440 -12.72 -7.41 -17.08
N PRO A 441 -13.49 -6.50 -17.71
CA PRO A 441 -14.56 -5.73 -17.07
C PRO A 441 -15.46 -6.53 -16.09
N GLN A 442 -15.37 -6.19 -14.81
CA GLN A 442 -16.19 -6.82 -13.76
C GLN A 442 -17.53 -6.09 -13.64
N THR A 443 -18.47 -6.50 -14.50
CA THR A 443 -19.82 -5.89 -14.63
C THR A 443 -20.64 -5.99 -13.35
N GLN A 444 -21.73 -5.20 -13.28
CA GLN A 444 -22.72 -5.35 -12.22
C GLN A 444 -23.31 -6.77 -12.17
N GLU A 445 -23.44 -7.43 -13.33
CA GLU A 445 -23.96 -8.78 -13.41
C GLU A 445 -23.02 -9.81 -12.79
N VAL A 446 -21.73 -9.76 -13.13
CA VAL A 446 -20.70 -10.65 -12.55
C VAL A 446 -20.70 -10.52 -11.03
N ARG A 447 -20.72 -9.28 -10.52
CA ARG A 447 -20.77 -9.00 -9.07
C ARG A 447 -22.07 -9.51 -8.44
N ARG A 448 -23.21 -9.38 -9.13
CA ARG A 448 -24.52 -9.84 -8.67
C ARG A 448 -24.57 -11.36 -8.57
N GLN A 449 -24.12 -12.08 -9.60
CA GLN A 449 -24.09 -13.55 -9.62
C GLN A 449 -23.17 -14.08 -8.52
N ARG A 450 -21.99 -13.50 -8.37
CA ARG A 450 -21.09 -13.84 -7.26
C ARG A 450 -21.72 -13.60 -5.88
N LEU A 451 -22.43 -12.48 -5.70
CA LEU A 451 -23.12 -12.20 -4.45
C LEU A 451 -24.21 -13.24 -4.15
N LYS A 452 -24.98 -13.64 -5.16
CA LYS A 452 -25.99 -14.70 -5.01
C LYS A 452 -25.35 -16.03 -4.62
N TRP A 453 -24.25 -16.41 -5.27
CA TRP A 453 -23.47 -17.60 -4.91
C TRP A 453 -22.94 -17.53 -3.47
N ARG A 454 -22.30 -16.42 -3.06
CA ARG A 454 -21.83 -16.22 -1.67
C ARG A 454 -22.95 -16.25 -0.62
N LYS A 455 -24.20 -15.98 -1.01
CA LYS A 455 -25.39 -16.09 -0.14
C LYS A 455 -26.06 -17.46 -0.17
N GLY A 456 -25.58 -18.39 -0.99
CA GLY A 456 -26.22 -19.70 -1.19
C GLY A 456 -27.51 -19.64 -2.01
N GLU A 457 -27.77 -18.53 -2.71
CA GLU A 457 -28.90 -18.39 -3.64
C GLU A 457 -28.64 -19.07 -5.01
N LEU A 458 -27.36 -19.37 -5.30
CA LEU A 458 -26.93 -20.19 -6.43
C LEU A 458 -26.11 -21.37 -5.90
N SER A 459 -26.28 -22.54 -6.51
CA SER A 459 -25.37 -23.67 -6.31
C SER A 459 -24.01 -23.43 -6.96
N ASP A 460 -23.00 -24.17 -6.50
CA ASP A 460 -21.64 -24.13 -7.10
C ASP A 460 -21.68 -24.46 -8.60
N GLY A 461 -22.51 -25.41 -9.01
CA GLY A 461 -22.68 -25.79 -10.41
C GLY A 461 -23.29 -24.68 -11.27
N GLU A 462 -24.30 -23.96 -10.76
CA GLU A 462 -24.90 -22.82 -11.48
C GLU A 462 -23.92 -21.66 -11.60
N TYR A 463 -23.19 -21.33 -10.53
CA TYR A 463 -22.18 -20.29 -10.57
C TYR A 463 -21.03 -20.65 -11.52
N GLN A 464 -20.57 -21.89 -11.50
CA GLN A 464 -19.55 -22.38 -12.42
C GLN A 464 -20.00 -22.25 -13.89
N GLN A 465 -21.24 -22.63 -14.20
CA GLN A 465 -21.79 -22.47 -15.56
C GLN A 465 -21.81 -21.00 -16.00
N TYR A 466 -22.16 -20.09 -15.09
CA TYR A 466 -22.10 -18.65 -15.36
C TYR A 466 -20.68 -18.17 -15.65
N ILE A 467 -19.70 -18.56 -14.83
CA ILE A 467 -18.29 -18.22 -15.05
C ILE A 467 -17.78 -18.75 -16.39
N HIS A 468 -18.09 -20.01 -16.71
CA HIS A 468 -17.73 -20.61 -18.00
C HIS A 468 -18.36 -19.83 -19.17
N ALA A 469 -19.59 -19.35 -19.04
CA ALA A 469 -20.23 -18.53 -20.08
C ALA A 469 -19.52 -17.19 -20.29
N GLU A 470 -19.10 -16.50 -19.21
CA GLU A 470 -18.32 -15.26 -19.33
C GLU A 470 -16.93 -15.50 -19.92
N ILE A 471 -16.22 -16.57 -19.49
CA ILE A 471 -14.94 -16.97 -20.07
C ILE A 471 -15.09 -17.20 -21.57
N LYS A 472 -16.07 -18.01 -21.97
CA LYS A 472 -16.32 -18.31 -23.39
C LYS A 472 -16.59 -17.05 -24.20
N ARG A 473 -17.44 -16.16 -23.69
CA ARG A 473 -17.74 -14.88 -24.34
C ARG A 473 -16.47 -14.05 -24.56
N TRP A 474 -15.59 -13.96 -23.56
CA TRP A 474 -14.37 -13.17 -23.69
C TRP A 474 -13.30 -13.84 -24.53
N VAL A 475 -13.24 -15.17 -24.58
CA VAL A 475 -12.41 -15.88 -25.59
C VAL A 475 -12.90 -15.53 -27.00
N GLU A 476 -14.21 -15.57 -27.26
CA GLU A 476 -14.77 -15.18 -28.57
C GLU A 476 -14.49 -13.71 -28.93
N ILE A 477 -14.53 -12.80 -27.95
CA ILE A 477 -14.18 -11.39 -28.15
C ILE A 477 -12.69 -11.23 -28.49
N GLN A 478 -11.81 -11.93 -27.78
CA GLN A 478 -10.36 -11.87 -28.03
C GLN A 478 -10.01 -12.40 -29.44
N GLU A 479 -10.66 -13.47 -29.89
CA GLU A 479 -10.56 -13.96 -31.28
C GLU A 479 -11.01 -12.90 -32.30
N GLN A 480 -12.14 -12.23 -32.05
CA GLN A 480 -12.65 -11.17 -32.94
C GLN A 480 -11.75 -9.95 -32.99
N ILE A 481 -11.08 -9.62 -31.87
CA ILE A 481 -10.10 -8.53 -31.79
C ILE A 481 -8.81 -8.92 -32.51
N GLY A 482 -8.45 -10.20 -32.53
CA GLY A 482 -7.22 -10.70 -33.17
C GLY A 482 -5.99 -10.68 -32.25
N LEU A 483 -6.17 -10.87 -30.93
CA LEU A 483 -5.05 -10.98 -30.00
C LEU A 483 -4.20 -12.24 -30.26
N ASP A 484 -2.93 -12.22 -29.86
CA ASP A 484 -2.01 -13.35 -30.07
C ASP A 484 -1.96 -14.30 -28.87
N VAL A 485 -2.08 -13.76 -27.66
CA VAL A 485 -2.10 -14.48 -26.40
C VAL A 485 -3.31 -14.04 -25.58
N PHE A 486 -4.04 -15.01 -25.05
CA PHE A 486 -5.33 -14.80 -24.40
C PHE A 486 -5.25 -14.93 -22.88
N VAL A 487 -6.27 -14.39 -22.23
CA VAL A 487 -6.54 -14.54 -20.80
C VAL A 487 -7.99 -14.95 -20.59
N HIS A 488 -8.31 -15.59 -19.47
CA HIS A 488 -9.69 -16.01 -19.16
C HIS A 488 -10.55 -14.90 -18.53
N GLY A 489 -9.94 -13.79 -18.10
CA GLY A 489 -10.64 -12.59 -17.61
C GLY A 489 -10.94 -12.55 -16.11
N GLU A 490 -10.61 -13.60 -15.36
CA GLU A 490 -10.68 -13.66 -13.88
C GLU A 490 -12.08 -13.37 -13.30
N PHE A 491 -13.15 -13.81 -13.97
CA PHE A 491 -14.53 -13.57 -13.54
C PHE A 491 -14.87 -14.21 -12.20
N GLU A 492 -14.19 -15.31 -11.86
CA GLU A 492 -14.31 -16.02 -10.59
C GLU A 492 -13.70 -15.25 -9.41
N ARG A 493 -12.77 -14.32 -9.66
CA ARG A 493 -11.95 -13.67 -8.63
C ARG A 493 -12.55 -12.35 -8.13
N THR A 494 -12.58 -12.18 -6.82
CA THR A 494 -12.97 -10.93 -6.14
C THR A 494 -11.81 -9.97 -6.01
N ASP A 495 -10.67 -10.50 -5.62
CA ASP A 495 -9.45 -9.80 -5.27
C ASP A 495 -8.29 -10.78 -5.49
N MET A 496 -7.13 -10.25 -5.89
CA MET A 496 -5.99 -11.07 -6.31
C MET A 496 -5.21 -11.67 -5.13
N VAL A 497 -5.54 -11.35 -3.88
CA VAL A 497 -4.95 -12.00 -2.70
C VAL A 497 -6.02 -12.77 -1.93
N GLU A 498 -7.24 -12.23 -1.79
CA GLU A 498 -8.35 -12.95 -1.15
C GLU A 498 -8.62 -14.30 -1.83
N PHE A 499 -8.62 -14.34 -3.16
CA PHE A 499 -8.91 -15.55 -3.94
C PHE A 499 -7.91 -16.69 -3.66
N PHE A 500 -6.62 -16.38 -3.56
CA PHE A 500 -5.59 -17.39 -3.29
C PHE A 500 -5.60 -17.81 -1.82
N GLY A 501 -5.73 -16.84 -0.91
CA GLY A 501 -5.80 -17.15 0.52
C GLY A 501 -6.99 -18.05 0.89
N GLU A 502 -8.14 -17.96 0.20
CA GLU A 502 -9.29 -18.85 0.43
C GLU A 502 -8.96 -20.34 0.12
N LYS A 503 -7.89 -20.57 -0.65
CA LYS A 503 -7.43 -21.86 -1.15
C LYS A 503 -6.07 -22.28 -0.60
N LEU A 504 -5.57 -21.55 0.40
CA LEU A 504 -4.36 -21.86 1.14
C LEU A 504 -4.73 -22.16 2.59
N GLU A 505 -4.04 -23.14 3.19
CA GLU A 505 -4.04 -23.27 4.64
C GLU A 505 -3.27 -22.10 5.27
N GLY A 506 -3.48 -21.86 6.57
CA GLY A 506 -2.80 -20.77 7.29
C GLY A 506 -3.39 -19.37 7.06
N PHE A 507 -4.42 -19.24 6.21
CA PHE A 507 -5.15 -17.99 5.95
C PHE A 507 -6.50 -17.93 6.66
N GLN A 508 -6.87 -16.75 7.15
CA GLN A 508 -8.20 -16.44 7.67
C GLN A 508 -8.70 -15.09 7.16
N PHE A 509 -10.03 -14.93 7.12
CA PHE A 509 -10.69 -13.75 6.57
C PHE A 509 -11.59 -13.07 7.59
N THR A 510 -11.49 -11.76 7.66
CA THR A 510 -12.38 -10.91 8.45
C THR A 510 -13.66 -10.58 7.69
N LYS A 511 -14.68 -10.13 8.40
CA LYS A 511 -15.94 -9.58 7.85
C LYS A 511 -15.90 -8.06 7.72
N TYR A 512 -15.37 -7.40 8.75
CA TYR A 512 -15.29 -5.94 8.91
C TYR A 512 -13.86 -5.41 9.12
N GLY A 513 -12.84 -6.24 8.97
CA GLY A 513 -11.41 -5.88 9.02
C GLY A 513 -10.92 -5.00 7.86
N TRP A 514 -11.64 -3.90 7.57
CA TRP A 514 -11.33 -2.95 6.49
C TRP A 514 -10.26 -1.95 6.92
N VAL A 515 -9.39 -1.59 5.97
CA VAL A 515 -8.37 -0.55 6.10
C VAL A 515 -8.48 0.40 4.91
N GLN A 516 -8.31 1.71 5.12
CA GLN A 516 -8.29 2.67 4.03
C GLN A 516 -7.04 2.44 3.16
N SER A 517 -7.22 2.33 1.83
CA SER A 517 -6.09 2.25 0.90
C SER A 517 -5.89 3.56 0.15
N TYR A 518 -6.95 4.11 -0.46
CA TYR A 518 -6.90 5.44 -1.06
C TYR A 518 -8.30 6.01 -1.27
N GLY A 519 -8.47 7.32 -1.09
CA GLY A 519 -9.78 7.96 -1.16
C GLY A 519 -10.82 7.18 -0.36
N SER A 520 -12.00 6.92 -0.95
CA SER A 520 -13.03 6.09 -0.32
C SER A 520 -12.80 4.58 -0.45
N ARG A 521 -11.78 4.11 -1.17
CA ARG A 521 -11.52 2.67 -1.35
C ARG A 521 -10.84 2.11 -0.11
N CYS A 522 -11.45 1.08 0.44
CA CYS A 522 -10.89 0.27 1.51
C CYS A 522 -10.49 -1.10 0.96
N VAL A 523 -9.45 -1.70 1.54
CA VAL A 523 -9.08 -3.09 1.36
C VAL A 523 -9.42 -3.87 2.63
N LYS A 524 -9.55 -5.19 2.52
CA LYS A 524 -9.80 -6.08 3.65
C LYS A 524 -8.72 -7.17 3.62
N PRO A 525 -7.51 -6.87 4.11
CA PRO A 525 -6.37 -7.78 4.00
C PRO A 525 -6.67 -9.14 4.64
N PRO A 526 -6.27 -10.26 4.01
CA PRO A 526 -6.33 -11.57 4.64
C PRO A 526 -5.37 -11.66 5.83
N LEU A 527 -5.60 -12.62 6.71
CA LEU A 527 -4.78 -12.85 7.90
C LEU A 527 -3.97 -14.12 7.68
N ILE A 528 -2.65 -14.01 7.58
CA ILE A 528 -1.77 -15.18 7.62
C ILE A 528 -1.52 -15.47 9.09
N TYR A 529 -2.19 -16.47 9.63
CA TYR A 529 -2.19 -16.76 11.07
C TYR A 529 -1.55 -18.11 11.42
N GLY A 530 -1.29 -18.95 10.41
CA GLY A 530 -0.68 -20.27 10.53
C GLY A 530 0.40 -20.51 9.48
N ASP A 531 0.89 -21.75 9.39
CA ASP A 531 1.80 -22.19 8.33
C ASP A 531 1.02 -22.30 7.02
N VAL A 532 1.56 -21.72 5.95
CA VAL A 532 0.90 -21.70 4.65
C VAL A 532 1.18 -23.00 3.90
N ASN A 533 0.12 -23.67 3.47
CA ASN A 533 0.20 -24.92 2.71
C ASN A 533 -0.80 -24.95 1.56
N PHE A 534 -0.46 -25.72 0.52
CA PHE A 534 -1.33 -25.97 -0.62
C PHE A 534 -2.50 -26.86 -0.21
N LYS A 535 -3.73 -26.34 -0.32
CA LYS A 535 -4.95 -27.06 0.05
C LYS A 535 -5.60 -27.75 -1.14
N GLU A 536 -5.73 -27.03 -2.24
CA GLU A 536 -6.36 -27.49 -3.48
C GLU A 536 -5.90 -26.64 -4.67
N THR A 537 -6.07 -27.16 -5.89
CA THR A 537 -5.79 -26.39 -7.12
C THR A 537 -6.62 -25.11 -7.17
N MET A 538 -6.00 -24.02 -7.59
CA MET A 538 -6.55 -22.68 -7.40
C MET A 538 -7.21 -22.10 -8.64
N THR A 539 -6.53 -22.24 -9.77
CA THR A 539 -6.82 -21.55 -11.04
C THR A 539 -6.84 -22.50 -12.23
N VAL A 540 -6.38 -23.74 -12.03
CA VAL A 540 -6.31 -24.79 -13.06
C VAL A 540 -7.65 -24.97 -13.79
N ARG A 541 -8.75 -25.07 -13.05
CA ARG A 541 -10.08 -25.37 -13.63
C ARG A 541 -10.50 -24.34 -14.68
N GLU A 542 -10.49 -23.07 -14.32
CA GLU A 542 -10.91 -21.98 -15.22
C GLU A 542 -9.93 -21.78 -16.37
N THR A 543 -8.63 -21.91 -16.10
CA THR A 543 -7.58 -21.73 -17.12
C THR A 543 -7.63 -22.84 -18.18
N VAL A 544 -7.78 -24.10 -17.75
CA VAL A 544 -7.90 -25.26 -18.65
C VAL A 544 -9.18 -25.18 -19.46
N TYR A 545 -10.30 -24.74 -18.85
CA TYR A 545 -11.53 -24.51 -19.59
C TYR A 545 -11.34 -23.43 -20.66
N ALA A 546 -10.71 -22.30 -20.33
CA ALA A 546 -10.42 -21.24 -21.29
C ALA A 546 -9.52 -21.73 -22.45
N GLN A 547 -8.44 -22.46 -22.14
CA GLN A 547 -7.55 -23.03 -23.15
C GLN A 547 -8.26 -24.05 -24.05
N SER A 548 -9.29 -24.76 -23.57
CA SER A 548 -10.06 -25.71 -24.39
C SER A 548 -10.93 -25.05 -25.46
N LEU A 549 -11.12 -23.73 -25.41
CA LEU A 549 -12.00 -22.98 -26.31
C LEU A 549 -11.26 -22.33 -27.49
N THR A 550 -9.93 -22.38 -27.52
CA THR A 550 -9.10 -21.74 -28.56
C THR A 550 -7.80 -22.52 -28.77
N ASP A 551 -7.25 -22.40 -29.98
CA ASP A 551 -5.89 -22.89 -30.30
C ASP A 551 -4.80 -21.86 -29.94
N LYS A 552 -5.18 -20.63 -29.55
CA LYS A 552 -4.25 -19.60 -29.08
C LYS A 552 -3.75 -19.94 -27.67
N PRO A 553 -2.51 -19.55 -27.30
CA PRO A 553 -2.03 -19.72 -25.93
C PRO A 553 -2.87 -18.91 -24.94
N VAL A 554 -3.33 -19.56 -23.87
CA VAL A 554 -4.02 -18.91 -22.74
C VAL A 554 -3.09 -18.85 -21.54
N LYS A 555 -2.99 -17.69 -20.90
CA LYS A 555 -2.18 -17.49 -19.69
C LYS A 555 -2.86 -18.07 -18.46
N GLY A 556 -2.14 -18.90 -17.71
CA GLY A 556 -2.44 -19.15 -16.29
C GLY A 556 -2.09 -17.92 -15.48
N MET A 557 -2.98 -17.51 -14.57
CA MET A 557 -2.85 -16.24 -13.85
C MET A 557 -2.71 -16.48 -12.35
N LEU A 558 -1.58 -16.10 -11.78
CA LEU A 558 -1.26 -16.24 -10.35
C LEU A 558 -0.81 -14.91 -9.76
N THR A 559 -1.05 -14.73 -8.47
CA THR A 559 -0.41 -13.67 -7.69
C THR A 559 0.85 -14.23 -7.04
N GLY A 560 1.96 -13.50 -7.14
CA GLY A 560 3.23 -13.91 -6.59
C GLY A 560 3.28 -13.92 -5.06
N PRO A 561 4.25 -14.67 -4.49
CA PRO A 561 4.35 -14.86 -3.05
C PRO A 561 4.56 -13.55 -2.26
N ILE A 562 5.28 -12.59 -2.82
CA ILE A 562 5.60 -11.33 -2.13
C ILE A 562 4.38 -10.42 -2.08
N THR A 563 3.55 -10.44 -3.10
CA THR A 563 2.28 -9.71 -3.12
C THR A 563 1.26 -10.31 -2.18
N ILE A 564 1.11 -11.64 -2.16
CA ILE A 564 0.25 -12.33 -1.19
C ILE A 564 0.69 -11.98 0.24
N LEU A 565 1.99 -11.93 0.50
CA LEU A 565 2.56 -11.55 1.80
C LEU A 565 2.30 -10.07 2.15
N ASN A 566 2.64 -9.14 1.26
CA ASN A 566 2.62 -7.70 1.53
C ASN A 566 1.19 -7.12 1.61
N TRP A 567 0.21 -7.75 0.97
CA TRP A 567 -1.20 -7.36 1.02
C TRP A 567 -2.03 -8.19 2.03
N SER A 568 -1.35 -8.94 2.90
CA SER A 568 -1.96 -9.64 4.03
C SER A 568 -1.43 -9.09 5.37
N PHE A 569 -2.20 -9.27 6.43
CA PHE A 569 -1.69 -9.16 7.79
C PHE A 569 -0.91 -10.43 8.14
N VAL A 570 0.41 -10.31 8.15
CA VAL A 570 1.34 -11.43 8.32
C VAL A 570 1.59 -11.70 9.80
N ARG A 571 1.55 -12.98 10.23
CA ARG A 571 1.96 -13.44 11.57
C ARG A 571 3.33 -12.88 11.98
N ASN A 572 3.51 -12.68 13.28
CA ASN A 572 4.65 -11.97 13.86
C ASN A 572 5.56 -12.85 14.73
N ASP A 573 5.37 -14.17 14.70
CA ASP A 573 6.15 -15.16 15.46
C ASP A 573 7.28 -15.82 14.65
N VAL A 574 7.23 -15.71 13.31
CA VAL A 574 8.30 -16.13 12.38
C VAL A 574 8.67 -14.98 11.43
N SER A 575 9.76 -15.12 10.70
CA SER A 575 10.20 -14.08 9.77
C SER A 575 9.25 -13.94 8.57
N ARG A 576 9.09 -12.72 8.04
CA ARG A 576 8.32 -12.48 6.81
C ARG A 576 8.85 -13.29 5.60
N TYR A 577 10.16 -13.53 5.55
CA TYR A 577 10.81 -14.28 4.47
C TYR A 577 10.49 -15.78 4.55
N GLU A 578 10.36 -16.33 5.76
CA GLU A 578 9.90 -17.71 5.95
C GLU A 578 8.46 -17.89 5.47
N VAL A 579 7.56 -16.97 5.82
CA VAL A 579 6.18 -16.98 5.32
C VAL A 579 6.14 -16.84 3.79
N ALA A 580 6.97 -15.98 3.21
CA ALA A 580 7.10 -15.85 1.75
C ALA A 580 7.48 -17.17 1.08
N ASN A 581 8.41 -17.92 1.68
CA ASN A 581 8.83 -19.23 1.18
C ASN A 581 7.72 -20.28 1.26
N GLN A 582 6.94 -20.30 2.35
CA GLN A 582 5.78 -21.19 2.47
C GLN A 582 4.71 -20.90 1.39
N ILE A 583 4.44 -19.61 1.13
CA ILE A 583 3.55 -19.20 0.03
C ILE A 583 4.13 -19.65 -1.32
N ALA A 584 5.43 -19.42 -1.54
CA ALA A 584 6.09 -19.78 -2.79
C ALA A 584 6.06 -21.29 -3.08
N LEU A 585 6.29 -22.14 -2.08
CA LEU A 585 6.15 -23.60 -2.20
C LEU A 585 4.72 -24.01 -2.57
N SER A 586 3.72 -23.35 -1.97
CA SER A 586 2.32 -23.61 -2.30
C SER A 586 1.97 -23.18 -3.73
N LEU A 587 2.52 -22.05 -4.21
CA LEU A 587 2.35 -21.59 -5.59
C LEU A 587 3.12 -22.45 -6.59
N GLN A 588 4.28 -23.01 -6.21
CA GLN A 588 5.01 -23.97 -7.04
C GLN A 588 4.12 -25.18 -7.39
N LYS A 589 3.42 -25.74 -6.40
CA LYS A 589 2.47 -26.84 -6.60
C LYS A 589 1.35 -26.46 -7.59
N GLU A 590 0.80 -25.25 -7.50
CA GLU A 590 -0.21 -24.76 -8.46
C GLU A 590 0.36 -24.58 -9.89
N ILE A 591 1.59 -24.07 -10.00
CA ILE A 591 2.29 -23.88 -11.28
C ILE A 591 2.56 -25.22 -11.96
N GLU A 592 2.99 -26.21 -11.19
CA GLU A 592 3.20 -27.59 -11.66
C GLU A 592 1.89 -28.22 -12.14
N GLU A 593 0.77 -27.98 -11.45
CA GLU A 593 -0.55 -28.46 -11.87
C GLU A 593 -1.05 -27.76 -13.14
N LEU A 594 -0.84 -26.44 -13.29
CA LEU A 594 -1.12 -25.73 -14.54
C LEU A 594 -0.30 -26.33 -15.70
N GLU A 595 0.99 -26.58 -15.49
CA GLU A 595 1.86 -27.20 -16.48
C GLU A 595 1.43 -28.64 -16.78
N ALA A 596 1.09 -29.45 -15.78
CA ALA A 596 0.61 -30.82 -15.98
C ALA A 596 -0.67 -30.87 -16.83
N ASN A 597 -1.51 -29.84 -16.74
CA ASN A 597 -2.75 -29.70 -17.51
C ASN A 597 -2.60 -28.93 -18.83
N GLY A 598 -1.37 -28.78 -19.33
CA GLY A 598 -1.08 -28.26 -20.67
C GLY A 598 -1.01 -26.74 -20.78
N ILE A 599 -1.10 -26.00 -19.68
CA ILE A 599 -0.88 -24.56 -19.68
C ILE A 599 0.63 -24.31 -19.73
N ARG A 600 1.10 -23.63 -20.78
CA ARG A 600 2.53 -23.38 -21.04
C ARG A 600 2.91 -21.90 -20.94
N MET A 601 1.96 -21.02 -20.71
CA MET A 601 2.23 -19.61 -20.43
C MET A 601 1.61 -19.29 -19.07
N ILE A 602 2.44 -18.96 -18.09
CA ILE A 602 2.01 -18.78 -16.70
C ILE A 602 2.51 -17.42 -16.24
N GLN A 603 1.59 -16.54 -15.88
CA GLN A 603 1.87 -15.22 -15.37
C GLN A 603 1.75 -15.22 -13.83
N VAL A 604 2.81 -14.76 -13.17
CA VAL A 604 2.90 -14.61 -11.71
C VAL A 604 3.18 -13.15 -11.39
N ASP A 605 2.18 -12.43 -10.91
CA ASP A 605 2.24 -10.97 -10.78
C ASP A 605 2.76 -10.54 -9.41
N GLU A 606 3.68 -9.58 -9.41
CA GLU A 606 4.31 -9.04 -8.20
C GLU A 606 4.17 -7.51 -8.07
N PRO A 607 2.93 -6.96 -8.08
CA PRO A 607 2.73 -5.53 -7.94
C PRO A 607 3.25 -4.97 -6.61
N ALA A 608 3.29 -5.79 -5.54
CA ALA A 608 3.74 -5.35 -4.22
C ALA A 608 5.22 -5.64 -3.94
N LEU A 609 6.02 -6.04 -4.94
CA LEU A 609 7.46 -6.26 -4.76
C LEU A 609 8.18 -4.96 -4.38
N ARG A 610 7.84 -3.83 -5.01
CA ARG A 610 8.43 -2.55 -4.60
C ARG A 610 7.85 -2.04 -3.28
N GLU A 611 6.58 -2.31 -3.02
CA GLU A 611 5.87 -1.84 -1.83
C GLU A 611 6.46 -2.36 -0.51
N GLY A 612 7.11 -3.53 -0.55
CA GLY A 612 7.77 -4.11 0.61
C GLY A 612 9.16 -3.57 0.91
N LEU A 613 9.70 -2.65 0.08
CA LEU A 613 11.03 -2.09 0.30
C LEU A 613 11.12 -1.40 1.67
N PRO A 614 12.20 -1.66 2.43
CA PRO A 614 12.54 -0.85 3.59
C PRO A 614 12.72 0.62 3.21
N LEU A 615 12.52 1.55 4.15
CA LEU A 615 12.62 2.99 3.85
C LEU A 615 14.05 3.46 3.56
N LYS A 616 15.04 2.67 3.93
CA LYS A 616 16.46 3.00 3.78
C LYS A 616 17.14 2.03 2.84
N ASN A 617 17.90 2.60 1.90
CA ASN A 617 18.50 1.85 0.80
C ASN A 617 19.48 0.78 1.28
N GLU A 618 20.18 0.99 2.41
CA GLU A 618 21.10 -0.01 2.97
C GLU A 618 20.43 -1.33 3.37
N ASN A 619 19.10 -1.33 3.54
CA ASN A 619 18.33 -2.53 3.89
C ASN A 619 17.66 -3.19 2.67
N TRP A 620 17.75 -2.58 1.49
CA TRP A 620 17.07 -3.09 0.29
C TRP A 620 17.63 -4.43 -0.18
N GLU A 621 18.95 -4.59 -0.16
CA GLU A 621 19.61 -5.79 -0.68
C GLU A 621 19.07 -7.08 -0.04
N GLN A 622 18.89 -7.08 1.29
CA GLN A 622 18.37 -8.23 2.00
C GLN A 622 16.93 -8.54 1.59
N TYR A 623 16.08 -7.52 1.50
CA TYR A 623 14.69 -7.67 1.09
C TYR A 623 14.58 -8.18 -0.35
N LEU A 624 15.27 -7.54 -1.29
CA LEU A 624 15.22 -7.88 -2.71
C LEU A 624 15.72 -9.30 -2.96
N LYS A 625 16.81 -9.72 -2.31
CA LYS A 625 17.29 -11.11 -2.38
C LYS A 625 16.24 -12.11 -1.92
N ALA A 626 15.55 -11.83 -0.80
CA ALA A 626 14.49 -12.70 -0.30
C ALA A 626 13.26 -12.71 -1.22
N ALA A 627 12.88 -11.55 -1.76
CA ALA A 627 11.77 -11.41 -2.70
C ALA A 627 12.01 -12.20 -3.99
N VAL A 628 13.19 -12.02 -4.60
CA VAL A 628 13.64 -12.75 -5.78
C VAL A 628 13.69 -14.26 -5.49
N TYR A 629 14.24 -14.65 -4.34
CA TYR A 629 14.31 -16.06 -3.95
C TYR A 629 12.91 -16.70 -3.89
N ALA A 630 11.95 -16.07 -3.23
CA ALA A 630 10.58 -16.58 -3.13
C ALA A 630 9.90 -16.67 -4.51
N PHE A 631 10.06 -15.65 -5.36
CA PHE A 631 9.52 -15.69 -6.72
C PHE A 631 10.10 -16.84 -7.54
N LYS A 632 11.43 -17.03 -7.50
CA LYS A 632 12.11 -18.14 -8.20
C LYS A 632 11.71 -19.48 -7.62
N LEU A 633 11.55 -19.59 -6.31
CA LEU A 633 11.09 -20.82 -5.67
C LEU A 633 9.73 -21.26 -6.23
N ALA A 634 8.79 -20.32 -6.39
CA ALA A 634 7.50 -20.59 -7.00
C ALA A 634 7.61 -21.01 -8.48
N THR A 635 8.45 -20.33 -9.27
CA THR A 635 8.38 -20.39 -10.74
C THR A 635 9.39 -21.30 -11.42
N SER A 636 10.41 -21.78 -10.72
CA SER A 636 11.56 -22.44 -11.36
C SER A 636 11.34 -23.89 -11.79
N SER A 637 10.26 -24.55 -11.34
CA SER A 637 10.00 -25.98 -11.62
C SER A 637 9.59 -26.26 -13.07
N VAL A 638 9.16 -25.23 -13.81
CA VAL A 638 8.61 -25.38 -15.17
C VAL A 638 9.66 -25.71 -16.23
N GLN A 639 9.25 -26.47 -17.25
CA GLN A 639 10.07 -26.85 -18.39
C GLN A 639 10.50 -25.63 -19.22
N ASN A 640 11.55 -25.76 -20.04
CA ASN A 640 12.05 -24.68 -20.90
C ASN A 640 11.01 -24.17 -21.90
N GLN A 641 10.10 -25.02 -22.36
CA GLN A 641 9.03 -24.61 -23.29
C GLN A 641 7.94 -23.77 -22.62
N THR A 642 7.86 -23.82 -21.29
CA THR A 642 6.92 -23.01 -20.51
C THR A 642 7.50 -21.62 -20.30
N GLN A 643 6.68 -20.61 -20.58
CA GLN A 643 7.02 -19.22 -20.44
C GLN A 643 6.43 -18.65 -19.14
N VAL A 644 7.30 -18.11 -18.29
CA VAL A 644 6.91 -17.38 -17.08
C VAL A 644 6.80 -15.89 -17.40
N HIS A 645 5.61 -15.33 -17.19
CA HIS A 645 5.35 -13.90 -17.28
C HIS A 645 5.28 -13.29 -15.88
N THR A 646 5.60 -12.01 -15.74
CA THR A 646 5.28 -11.26 -14.52
C THR A 646 4.87 -9.83 -14.84
N HIS A 647 3.83 -9.35 -14.17
CA HIS A 647 3.40 -7.97 -14.23
C HIS A 647 3.76 -7.21 -12.96
N MET A 648 4.20 -5.95 -13.12
CA MET A 648 4.53 -5.02 -12.05
C MET A 648 3.85 -3.66 -12.28
N CYS A 649 3.13 -3.18 -11.27
CA CYS A 649 2.31 -1.97 -11.31
C CYS A 649 3.07 -0.68 -10.91
N TYR A 650 4.28 -0.47 -11.43
CA TYR A 650 5.03 0.76 -11.16
C TYR A 650 5.81 1.17 -12.40
N SER A 651 6.17 2.45 -12.47
CA SER A 651 6.84 3.09 -13.59
C SER A 651 8.15 3.74 -13.16
N ASP A 652 8.86 3.17 -12.19
CA ASP A 652 10.14 3.65 -11.72
C ASP A 652 10.96 2.42 -11.31
N PHE A 653 11.97 2.08 -12.10
CA PHE A 653 12.72 0.82 -12.00
C PHE A 653 14.21 0.99 -11.78
N GLU A 654 14.73 2.21 -11.92
CA GLU A 654 16.16 2.50 -11.88
C GLU A 654 16.84 1.88 -10.65
N ASP A 655 16.16 1.99 -9.51
CA ASP A 655 16.60 1.53 -8.20
C ASP A 655 16.57 0.00 -7.98
N ILE A 656 15.83 -0.77 -8.79
CA ILE A 656 15.60 -2.21 -8.56
C ILE A 656 15.71 -3.07 -9.83
N ILE A 657 16.32 -2.54 -10.89
CA ILE A 657 16.43 -3.24 -12.19
C ILE A 657 17.17 -4.58 -12.07
N ASP A 658 18.21 -4.67 -11.24
CA ASP A 658 18.96 -5.89 -11.00
C ASP A 658 18.07 -6.98 -10.37
N ALA A 659 17.24 -6.62 -9.40
CA ALA A 659 16.31 -7.55 -8.78
C ALA A 659 15.28 -8.08 -9.80
N ILE A 660 14.82 -7.24 -10.72
CA ILE A 660 13.89 -7.62 -11.78
C ILE A 660 14.54 -8.57 -12.78
N ASN A 661 15.79 -8.31 -13.15
CA ASN A 661 16.58 -9.22 -13.98
C ASN A 661 16.72 -10.60 -13.28
N ASP A 662 16.99 -10.58 -11.98
CA ASP A 662 17.19 -11.76 -11.15
C ASP A 662 15.92 -12.59 -10.92
N LEU A 663 14.72 -12.02 -11.08
CA LEU A 663 13.45 -12.80 -11.07
C LEU A 663 13.47 -13.92 -12.10
N ASP A 664 14.25 -13.77 -13.18
CA ASP A 664 14.36 -14.72 -14.30
C ASP A 664 13.03 -15.07 -14.98
N ALA A 665 12.09 -14.13 -14.97
CA ALA A 665 10.90 -14.20 -15.80
C ALA A 665 11.29 -14.14 -17.29
N ASP A 666 10.57 -14.88 -18.13
CA ASP A 666 10.81 -14.91 -19.56
C ASP A 666 10.24 -13.67 -20.26
N VAL A 667 9.14 -13.10 -19.71
CA VAL A 667 8.53 -11.84 -20.15
C VAL A 667 8.09 -11.02 -18.94
N ILE A 668 8.40 -9.73 -18.93
CA ILE A 668 7.87 -8.78 -17.95
C ILE A 668 6.90 -7.80 -18.61
N SER A 669 5.89 -7.34 -17.87
CA SER A 669 4.99 -6.27 -18.31
C SER A 669 4.89 -5.18 -17.26
N ILE A 670 4.97 -3.93 -17.70
CA ILE A 670 5.20 -2.77 -16.84
C ILE A 670 4.24 -1.63 -17.22
N GLU A 671 3.75 -0.90 -16.23
CA GLU A 671 2.96 0.33 -16.43
C GLU A 671 3.85 1.49 -16.92
N THR A 672 3.50 2.12 -18.06
CA THR A 672 4.30 3.23 -18.62
C THR A 672 3.51 4.37 -19.23
N SER A 673 2.22 4.22 -19.52
CA SER A 673 1.52 5.23 -20.33
C SER A 673 1.38 6.60 -19.64
N ARG A 674 1.52 6.65 -18.31
CA ARG A 674 1.39 7.86 -17.48
C ARG A 674 2.71 8.54 -17.13
N SER A 675 3.86 7.88 -17.27
CA SER A 675 5.15 8.41 -16.80
C SER A 675 5.78 9.44 -17.75
N HIS A 676 5.02 9.96 -18.72
CA HIS A 676 5.49 10.85 -19.80
C HIS A 676 6.77 10.35 -20.55
N GLY A 677 7.11 9.08 -20.36
CA GLY A 677 8.26 8.36 -20.91
C GLY A 677 9.62 8.71 -20.33
N GLU A 678 9.66 9.19 -19.08
CA GLU A 678 10.89 9.22 -18.27
C GLU A 678 11.50 7.81 -18.16
N LEU A 679 10.66 6.76 -18.17
CA LEU A 679 11.11 5.37 -18.09
C LEU A 679 11.95 4.87 -19.27
N ILE A 680 11.74 5.42 -20.47
CA ILE A 680 12.34 4.86 -21.68
C ILE A 680 13.86 5.10 -21.67
N HIS A 681 14.31 6.19 -21.04
CA HIS A 681 15.73 6.50 -20.84
C HIS A 681 16.46 5.45 -19.98
N VAL A 682 15.78 4.84 -19.01
CA VAL A 682 16.38 3.78 -18.16
C VAL A 682 16.90 2.61 -19.01
N PHE A 683 16.20 2.30 -20.12
CA PHE A 683 16.58 1.23 -21.03
C PHE A 683 17.60 1.64 -22.10
N GLU A 684 17.87 2.94 -22.27
CA GLU A 684 19.01 3.42 -23.07
C GLU A 684 20.33 3.11 -22.37
N ASP A 685 20.35 3.28 -21.05
CA ASP A 685 21.51 3.05 -20.20
C ASP A 685 21.62 1.59 -19.72
N ASN A 686 20.49 0.89 -19.56
CA ASN A 686 20.43 -0.50 -19.10
C ASN A 686 19.74 -1.39 -20.13
N THR A 687 20.52 -2.16 -20.91
CA THR A 687 19.97 -3.12 -21.87
C THR A 687 19.28 -4.28 -21.16
N TYR A 688 17.97 -4.46 -21.39
CA TYR A 688 17.20 -5.60 -20.92
C TYR A 688 17.16 -6.71 -21.98
N ASP A 689 17.58 -7.93 -21.62
CA ASP A 689 17.82 -9.03 -22.58
C ASP A 689 16.69 -10.09 -22.64
N LYS A 690 15.57 -9.84 -21.95
CA LYS A 690 14.39 -10.73 -21.90
C LYS A 690 13.14 -10.07 -22.49
N GLY A 691 12.03 -10.80 -22.55
CA GLY A 691 10.79 -10.25 -23.10
C GLY A 691 10.26 -9.10 -22.26
N ILE A 692 9.80 -8.03 -22.88
CA ILE A 692 9.33 -6.84 -22.18
C ILE A 692 8.12 -6.21 -22.87
N GLY A 693 7.11 -5.88 -22.08
CA GLY A 693 5.90 -5.20 -22.53
C GLY A 693 5.70 -3.89 -21.79
N LEU A 694 6.01 -2.77 -22.45
CA LEU A 694 5.74 -1.43 -21.91
C LEU A 694 4.29 -1.06 -22.24
N GLY A 695 3.47 -0.82 -21.21
CA GLY A 695 2.05 -0.55 -21.38
C GLY A 695 1.77 0.63 -22.31
N VAL A 696 1.11 0.36 -23.44
CA VAL A 696 0.84 1.38 -24.48
C VAL A 696 -0.50 2.09 -24.29
N TYR A 697 -1.33 1.62 -23.36
CA TYR A 697 -2.71 2.06 -23.12
C TYR A 697 -2.96 2.30 -21.61
N ASP A 698 -3.29 3.56 -21.26
CA ASP A 698 -3.72 3.96 -19.91
C ASP A 698 -5.08 3.34 -19.55
N ILE A 699 -5.03 2.25 -18.80
CA ILE A 699 -6.25 1.57 -18.38
C ILE A 699 -7.01 2.32 -17.30
N HIS A 700 -6.52 3.41 -16.72
CA HIS A 700 -7.21 4.14 -15.65
C HIS A 700 -8.09 5.29 -16.17
N SER A 701 -8.01 5.57 -17.46
CA SER A 701 -8.87 6.53 -18.16
C SER A 701 -9.98 5.79 -18.92
N PRO A 702 -11.24 6.29 -18.92
CA PRO A 702 -12.30 5.75 -19.79
C PRO A 702 -12.13 6.19 -21.26
N ARG A 703 -11.11 7.01 -21.58
CA ARG A 703 -10.85 7.48 -22.95
C ARG A 703 -10.26 6.35 -23.79
N VAL A 704 -10.89 6.06 -24.92
CA VAL A 704 -10.31 5.17 -25.95
C VAL A 704 -9.13 5.89 -26.63
N PRO A 705 -7.90 5.33 -26.60
CA PRO A 705 -6.73 5.94 -27.24
C PRO A 705 -6.87 5.97 -28.76
N LYS A 706 -6.26 6.95 -29.42
CA LYS A 706 -6.22 7.00 -30.89
C LYS A 706 -5.15 6.05 -31.42
N ARG A 707 -5.37 5.46 -32.60
CA ARG A 707 -4.40 4.56 -33.23
C ARG A 707 -3.01 5.18 -33.38
N GLU A 708 -2.94 6.44 -33.80
CA GLU A 708 -1.68 7.16 -33.99
C GLU A 708 -0.93 7.39 -32.66
N GLU A 709 -1.66 7.45 -31.54
CA GLU A 709 -1.08 7.54 -30.19
C GLU A 709 -0.39 6.23 -29.81
N LEU A 710 -1.06 5.09 -30.03
CA LEU A 710 -0.49 3.78 -29.77
C LEU A 710 0.71 3.48 -30.66
N ILE A 711 0.65 3.83 -31.95
CA ILE A 711 1.78 3.67 -32.88
C ILE A 711 3.00 4.48 -32.40
N ARG A 712 2.81 5.72 -31.94
CA ARG A 712 3.91 6.51 -31.38
C ARG A 712 4.50 5.87 -30.12
N ASN A 713 3.66 5.35 -29.24
CA ASN A 713 4.12 4.67 -28.02
C ASN A 713 4.94 3.41 -28.35
N ILE A 714 4.48 2.61 -29.32
CA ILE A 714 5.22 1.43 -29.80
C ILE A 714 6.56 1.85 -30.39
N HIS A 715 6.59 2.81 -31.34
CA HIS A 715 7.86 3.25 -31.95
C HIS A 715 8.85 3.79 -30.93
N ARG A 716 8.38 4.57 -29.95
CA ARG A 716 9.23 5.10 -28.87
C ARG A 716 9.88 3.98 -28.05
N ALA A 717 9.16 2.90 -27.77
CA ALA A 717 9.74 1.73 -27.10
C ALA A 717 10.77 1.01 -27.99
N LEU A 718 10.51 0.91 -29.30
CA LEU A 718 11.41 0.28 -30.27
C LEU A 718 12.68 1.09 -30.59
N GLU A 719 12.77 2.35 -30.14
CA GLU A 719 14.01 3.13 -30.24
C GLU A 719 15.11 2.58 -29.31
N VAL A 720 14.72 1.94 -28.20
CA VAL A 720 15.64 1.52 -27.13
C VAL A 720 15.61 0.00 -26.86
N LEU A 721 14.53 -0.70 -27.25
CA LEU A 721 14.35 -2.13 -27.02
C LEU A 721 14.54 -2.96 -28.29
N ASP A 722 15.10 -4.17 -28.16
CA ASP A 722 15.12 -5.14 -29.26
C ASP A 722 13.66 -5.47 -29.66
N PRO A 723 13.27 -5.20 -30.92
CA PRO A 723 11.91 -5.48 -31.37
C PRO A 723 11.51 -6.97 -31.28
N HIS A 724 12.48 -7.90 -31.25
CA HIS A 724 12.23 -9.33 -31.04
C HIS A 724 11.94 -9.72 -29.59
N LEU A 725 12.06 -8.78 -28.65
CA LEU A 725 11.75 -8.93 -27.23
C LEU A 725 10.53 -8.11 -26.81
N PHE A 726 10.05 -7.19 -27.65
CA PHE A 726 8.95 -6.28 -27.30
C PHE A 726 7.56 -6.90 -27.46
N TRP A 727 6.72 -6.72 -26.45
CA TRP A 727 5.31 -7.12 -26.40
C TRP A 727 4.40 -5.89 -26.39
N VAL A 728 3.23 -6.00 -27.01
CA VAL A 728 2.22 -4.93 -27.02
C VAL A 728 1.06 -5.30 -26.09
N ASN A 729 0.93 -4.55 -25.00
CA ASN A 729 -0.10 -4.77 -23.98
C ASN A 729 -0.59 -3.45 -23.35
N PRO A 730 -1.76 -3.45 -22.69
CA PRO A 730 -2.20 -2.37 -21.81
C PRO A 730 -1.29 -2.19 -20.60
N ASP A 731 -1.44 -1.07 -19.87
CA ASP A 731 -0.72 -0.82 -18.61
C ASP A 731 -1.02 -1.90 -17.55
N CYS A 732 -2.29 -2.22 -17.30
CA CYS A 732 -2.69 -3.16 -16.25
C CYS A 732 -3.96 -3.94 -16.67
N GLY A 733 -4.58 -4.66 -15.72
CA GLY A 733 -5.84 -5.36 -15.90
C GLY A 733 -7.04 -4.42 -16.16
N LEU A 734 -8.05 -4.93 -16.86
CA LEU A 734 -9.19 -4.15 -17.39
C LEU A 734 -10.44 -4.25 -16.50
N LYS A 735 -10.31 -4.79 -15.28
CA LYS A 735 -11.38 -4.97 -14.29
C LYS A 735 -12.25 -3.75 -14.02
N THR A 736 -11.65 -2.56 -14.05
CA THR A 736 -12.33 -1.30 -13.70
C THR A 736 -12.98 -0.59 -14.89
N ARG A 737 -12.78 -1.12 -16.10
CA ARG A 737 -13.27 -0.54 -17.35
C ARG A 737 -14.65 -1.08 -17.75
N GLY A 738 -15.33 -0.37 -18.63
CA GLY A 738 -16.54 -0.77 -19.34
C GLY A 738 -16.22 -1.70 -20.52
N ILE A 739 -17.21 -2.46 -20.98
CA ILE A 739 -17.02 -3.42 -22.07
C ILE A 739 -16.71 -2.72 -23.39
N ASP A 740 -17.52 -1.73 -23.77
CA ASP A 740 -17.39 -1.06 -25.07
C ASP A 740 -16.07 -0.30 -25.20
N GLU A 741 -15.63 0.40 -24.14
CA GLU A 741 -14.33 1.07 -24.10
C GLU A 741 -13.18 0.07 -24.20
N THR A 742 -13.29 -1.07 -23.50
CA THR A 742 -12.26 -2.12 -23.50
C THR A 742 -12.10 -2.73 -24.88
N VAL A 743 -13.20 -3.17 -25.51
CA VAL A 743 -13.15 -3.78 -26.84
C VAL A 743 -12.61 -2.80 -27.87
N SER A 744 -13.04 -1.54 -27.82
CA SER A 744 -12.58 -0.51 -28.76
C SER A 744 -11.09 -0.19 -28.60
N ALA A 745 -10.61 -0.06 -27.36
CA ALA A 745 -9.21 0.22 -27.08
C ALA A 745 -8.30 -0.95 -27.51
N LEU A 746 -8.67 -2.18 -27.18
CA LEU A 746 -7.90 -3.37 -27.57
C LEU A 746 -7.86 -3.60 -29.07
N LYS A 747 -8.98 -3.37 -29.77
CA LYS A 747 -9.00 -3.44 -31.23
C LYS A 747 -8.04 -2.41 -31.85
N THR A 748 -8.09 -1.18 -31.36
CA THR A 748 -7.18 -0.11 -31.82
C THR A 748 -5.71 -0.46 -31.55
N MET A 749 -5.43 -1.14 -30.42
CA MET A 749 -4.09 -1.61 -30.06
C MET A 749 -3.57 -2.70 -30.99
N VAL A 750 -4.40 -3.69 -31.34
CA VAL A 750 -4.04 -4.72 -32.30
C VAL A 750 -3.79 -4.13 -33.69
N GLU A 751 -4.68 -3.25 -34.17
CA GLU A 751 -4.50 -2.54 -35.45
C GLU A 751 -3.20 -1.73 -35.49
N ALA A 752 -2.82 -1.09 -34.38
CA ALA A 752 -1.55 -0.37 -34.26
C ALA A 752 -0.34 -1.32 -34.34
N ALA A 753 -0.39 -2.46 -33.64
CA ALA A 753 0.68 -3.46 -33.67
C ALA A 753 0.84 -4.06 -35.08
N GLU A 754 -0.25 -4.39 -35.76
CA GLU A 754 -0.25 -4.87 -37.14
C GLU A 754 0.41 -3.88 -38.10
N GLN A 755 0.05 -2.59 -38.01
CA GLN A 755 0.65 -1.56 -38.84
C GLN A 755 2.18 -1.47 -38.62
N VAL A 756 2.63 -1.47 -37.35
CA VAL A 756 4.08 -1.40 -37.05
C VAL A 756 4.81 -2.67 -37.53
N ARG A 757 4.18 -3.85 -37.44
CA ARG A 757 4.73 -5.09 -37.99
C ARG A 757 4.97 -4.98 -39.51
N GLU A 758 3.99 -4.47 -40.24
CA GLU A 758 4.10 -4.24 -41.70
C GLU A 758 5.22 -3.24 -42.04
N GLU A 759 5.29 -2.12 -41.32
CA GLU A 759 6.33 -1.10 -41.49
C GLU A 759 7.74 -1.66 -41.29
N MET A 760 7.93 -2.52 -40.28
CA MET A 760 9.22 -3.13 -39.95
C MET A 760 9.64 -4.24 -40.91
N LEU A 761 8.68 -5.03 -41.42
CA LEU A 761 8.95 -6.05 -42.42
C LEU A 761 9.42 -5.41 -43.74
N LEU A 762 8.76 -4.32 -44.17
CA LEU A 762 9.15 -3.58 -45.39
C LEU A 762 10.54 -2.96 -45.28
N LYS A 763 10.94 -2.47 -44.09
CA LYS A 763 12.30 -1.93 -43.84
C LYS A 763 13.41 -2.98 -43.87
N LYS A 764 13.11 -4.26 -43.68
CA LYS A 764 14.10 -5.35 -43.79
C LYS A 764 14.33 -5.79 -45.25
N GLU A 765 13.40 -5.48 -46.15
CA GLU A 765 13.49 -5.82 -47.59
C GLU A 765 14.08 -4.68 -48.45
N SER A 766 14.15 -3.45 -47.92
CA SER A 766 14.78 -2.26 -48.51
C SER A 766 16.21 -2.07 -48.01
#